data_AF-A0A7J7SLY9-F1
#
_entry.id   AF-A0A7J7SLY9-F1
#
_cell.length_a   1.000
_cell.length_b   1.000
_cell.length_c   1.000
_cell.angle_alpha   90.00
_cell.angle_beta   90.00
_cell.angle_gamma   90.00
#
_symmetry.space_group_name_H-M   'P 1'
#
loop_
_entity.id
_entity.type
_entity.pdbx_description
1 polymer ?
#
loop_
_entity_poly.entity_id
_entity_poly.type
_entity_poly.pdbx_seq_one_letter_code
_entity_poly.pdbx_strand_id
1 'polypeptide(L)'
;MPHFTVVPVDGPRRGDYDNLEGLSWVDYGERAEREESDGEGHGNHKESSPFLCPLEASRGNEYYDRNLALFEEELDIRPKVSSLLGKLVSYTNLTQGAKEHEEAENEDGTRRRAAKAPSMGTLMGVYLPCLQNIFGVILFLRLTWMVGTAGVLQALLIVLICCCCTLLTAISMSAIATNGVVPAGGSYFMISRSLGPEFGGAVGLCFYLGTTFAAAMYILGAIEILLTYIAPPAAIFYPTGAHDTSSATLNNMRVYGTIFLTFMTLVVFVGVKYVNKFASLFLACVIISILSIYAGGIKSIFDPPVFPVCMLGNRTLSRDQFDICAKTAMVDNETVATQLWSLFCHSSNLTTDSCDPYFLLNNVTEIPGIPGAAAGVLQENLWSAYLEKSEVVEKHGLPSTDALGLKESLPLYVVADIATSFTVLVGIFFPSVTGIMAGSNRSGDLRDAQKSIPVGTILAIVTTSLVSTDFSSVVLFGACIEGVVLRDKYGDGVSRNLVVGTLAWPSPWVIVIGSFFSTCGAGLQSLTGAPRLLQAIAKDNIIPFLRVFGHGKANGEPTWALLLTALIAELGILIASLDMVAPILSMFFLMCYLFVNLACAVQTLLRTPNWRPRFKYYHWALSFLGMSLCLALMFVSSWYYALVAMLIAGMIYKYIEYQGAEKEWGDGIRGLSLSAARYALLRLEEGPPHTKNWRPQLLVLLKLDEDLHVKYPRLLTFASQLKAGKGLTIVGSVIQGNFLESYGEAQAAEQTIKNMMEIEKVKGFCQVVVANKVREGLAHLIQSCGLGGMRHNSVVLGWPYGWRQSEDPRAWKTFIDTVRCTTAAHLALLVPKNIAFYPSNHERYLEGHIDVWWIVHDGGMLMLLPFLLRQHKVWRKCRMRIFTVAQMDDNSIQMKKDLAVFLYHLRLEAEVEVVEMHNSDISAYTYERTLMMEQRSQMLRQMRLTKTEREREAQLVKDRHSALRLESLYSDEEDESAAGADKIQMTWTRDKYMAAEPWDPSHAPDNFRELVHIKPDQSNVRRMHTAVKLNEVIVTRSHDARLVLLNMPGPPKNSEGDENYMEFLEVLTEGLERVLLVRGGGREVITIYS
;
A
#
# COMPACT_ATOMS: atom_id res chain seq x y z
N MET A 1 40.44 18.53 28.60
CA MET A 1 39.54 18.48 29.78
C MET A 1 38.58 19.65 29.67
N PRO A 2 37.27 19.40 29.83
CA PRO A 2 36.66 19.43 31.17
C PRO A 2 35.93 18.12 31.53
N HIS A 3 35.74 17.96 32.84
CA HIS A 3 35.20 16.80 33.54
C HIS A 3 33.70 16.58 33.25
N PHE A 4 33.32 15.33 33.00
CA PHE A 4 31.93 14.86 33.08
C PHE A 4 31.76 14.07 34.38
N THR A 5 30.95 14.62 35.29
CA THR A 5 30.47 13.97 36.50
C THR A 5 29.30 13.05 36.15
N VAL A 6 29.45 11.76 36.49
CA VAL A 6 28.43 10.73 36.32
C VAL A 6 27.50 10.76 37.53
N VAL A 7 26.19 10.93 37.30
CA VAL A 7 25.14 10.73 38.30
C VAL A 7 24.48 9.37 38.00
N PRO A 8 24.39 8.43 38.96
CA PRO A 8 23.66 7.18 38.76
C PRO A 8 22.15 7.41 38.88
N VAL A 9 21.38 6.86 37.94
CA VAL A 9 19.91 6.81 38.01
C VAL A 9 19.53 5.44 38.57
N ASP A 10 19.09 5.43 39.82
CA ASP A 10 18.44 4.27 40.44
C ASP A 10 17.05 4.04 39.83
N GLY A 11 16.79 2.82 39.38
CA GLY A 11 15.47 2.39 38.92
C GLY A 11 14.57 1.97 40.09
N PRO A 12 13.24 2.18 40.03
CA PRO A 12 12.36 1.71 41.10
C PRO A 12 11.92 0.27 40.87
N ARG A 13 12.06 -0.55 41.93
CA ARG A 13 11.41 -1.85 42.11
C ARG A 13 10.00 -1.68 42.68
N ARG A 14 9.17 -2.68 42.39
CA ARG A 14 7.81 -2.93 42.89
C ARG A 14 7.71 -2.98 44.43
N GLY A 15 6.55 -2.57 44.95
CA GLY A 15 6.02 -2.93 46.26
C GLY A 15 4.59 -2.41 46.44
N ASP A 16 3.63 -3.33 46.60
CA ASP A 16 2.23 -3.11 46.99
C ASP A 16 2.12 -2.64 48.46
N TYR A 17 1.06 -1.88 48.80
CA TYR A 17 0.16 -2.05 49.98
C TYR A 17 -0.87 -0.91 50.05
N ASP A 18 -2.12 -1.25 49.69
CA ASP A 18 -3.42 -0.97 50.33
C ASP A 18 -3.66 0.23 51.30
N ASN A 19 -4.72 0.99 50.96
CA ASN A 19 -6.01 1.16 51.68
C ASN A 19 -6.52 2.59 52.00
N LEU A 20 -7.79 2.79 51.58
CA LEU A 20 -8.86 3.66 52.12
C LEU A 20 -8.63 5.19 52.07
N GLU A 21 -9.51 6.05 51.56
CA GLU A 21 -10.97 6.12 51.67
C GLU A 21 -11.54 7.17 50.68
N GLY A 22 -12.76 6.94 50.18
CA GLY A 22 -13.83 7.94 50.34
C GLY A 22 -14.04 9.07 49.33
N LEU A 23 -14.99 8.83 48.41
CA LEU A 23 -16.18 9.65 48.16
C LEU A 23 -16.15 10.94 47.30
N SER A 24 -16.89 10.79 46.19
CA SER A 24 -17.93 11.65 45.62
C SER A 24 -17.57 13.03 45.06
N TRP A 25 -17.59 13.07 43.72
CA TRP A 25 -17.86 14.24 42.91
C TRP A 25 -19.35 14.59 42.95
N VAL A 26 -19.69 15.80 43.42
CA VAL A 26 -20.87 16.55 42.95
C VAL A 26 -20.50 18.03 42.86
N ASP A 27 -20.86 18.57 41.70
CA ASP A 27 -20.76 19.92 41.18
C ASP A 27 -21.67 20.92 41.92
N TYR A 28 -21.26 22.19 42.02
CA TYR A 28 -22.07 23.39 41.75
C TYR A 28 -21.29 24.69 42.08
N GLY A 29 -21.03 25.47 41.04
CA GLY A 29 -21.59 26.82 40.91
C GLY A 29 -20.99 28.00 41.69
N GLU A 30 -20.22 28.82 40.94
CA GLU A 30 -20.24 30.30 40.88
C GLU A 30 -20.16 31.16 42.16
N ARG A 31 -19.13 32.01 42.24
CA ARG A 31 -19.20 33.46 41.86
C ARG A 31 -17.87 34.18 42.06
N ALA A 32 -17.70 35.22 41.25
CA ALA A 32 -16.52 36.05 41.09
C ALA A 32 -16.44 37.23 42.09
N GLU A 33 -15.17 37.60 42.34
CA GLU A 33 -14.59 38.94 42.55
C GLU A 33 -14.93 39.83 43.75
N ARG A 34 -13.84 40.35 44.36
CA ARG A 34 -13.60 41.63 45.06
C ARG A 34 -12.07 41.72 45.30
N GLU A 35 -11.36 42.85 45.33
CA GLU A 35 -11.68 44.29 45.35
C GLU A 35 -10.36 45.08 45.22
N GLU A 36 -10.47 46.36 44.80
CA GLU A 36 -9.75 47.59 45.24
C GLU A 36 -9.57 48.55 44.03
N SER A 37 -9.84 49.86 44.07
CA SER A 37 -10.43 50.76 45.06
C SER A 37 -10.72 52.13 44.40
N ASP A 38 -11.94 52.63 44.63
CA ASP A 38 -12.41 53.99 45.01
C ASP A 38 -11.78 55.32 44.51
N GLY A 39 -12.69 56.28 44.24
CA GLY A 39 -12.42 57.73 44.20
C GLY A 39 -13.48 58.59 43.46
N GLU A 40 -14.45 59.10 44.21
CA GLU A 40 -15.67 59.89 43.92
C GLU A 40 -15.60 61.14 42.98
N GLY A 41 -16.75 61.52 42.39
CA GLY A 41 -17.13 62.95 42.22
C GLY A 41 -17.91 63.39 40.96
N HIS A 42 -19.25 63.40 41.04
CA HIS A 42 -20.27 64.29 40.41
C HIS A 42 -20.15 64.88 38.97
N GLY A 43 -21.26 64.81 38.21
CA GLY A 43 -21.70 65.96 37.36
C GLY A 43 -22.32 65.67 35.98
N ASN A 44 -23.63 65.90 35.89
CA ASN A 44 -24.59 65.88 34.78
C ASN A 44 -24.24 66.53 33.40
N HIS A 45 -24.96 66.03 32.38
CA HIS A 45 -25.58 66.70 31.21
C HIS A 45 -24.81 66.99 29.88
N LYS A 46 -25.26 66.25 28.85
CA LYS A 46 -25.88 66.68 27.57
C LYS A 46 -25.09 67.47 26.49
N GLU A 47 -25.32 66.95 25.27
CA GLU A 47 -25.59 67.62 23.98
C GLU A 47 -24.47 67.94 22.99
N SER A 48 -24.58 67.28 21.82
CA SER A 48 -24.44 67.81 20.44
C SER A 48 -23.04 68.28 20.00
N SER A 49 -22.52 68.04 18.79
CA SER A 49 -22.94 67.41 17.53
C SER A 49 -21.71 67.55 16.57
N PRO A 50 -21.82 67.58 15.23
CA PRO A 50 -21.56 66.48 14.30
C PRO A 50 -20.45 66.83 13.28
N PHE A 51 -20.25 66.00 12.24
CA PHE A 51 -19.54 66.19 10.93
C PHE A 51 -18.84 64.84 10.65
N LEU A 52 -19.26 63.99 9.70
CA LEU A 52 -19.36 64.19 8.25
C LEU A 52 -20.33 63.19 7.59
N CYS A 53 -20.69 63.51 6.34
CA CYS A 53 -21.86 63.09 5.55
C CYS A 53 -22.02 61.59 5.20
N PRO A 54 -23.27 61.16 4.97
CA PRO A 54 -23.65 59.87 4.39
C PRO A 54 -23.97 59.95 2.88
N LEU A 55 -23.54 58.95 2.11
CA LEU A 55 -24.30 58.45 0.96
C LEU A 55 -23.84 57.03 0.62
N GLU A 56 -24.56 56.04 1.15
CA GLU A 56 -25.22 54.97 0.38
C GLU A 56 -25.72 53.89 1.35
N ALA A 57 -27.05 53.91 1.50
CA ALA A 57 -27.82 53.05 2.35
C ALA A 57 -28.15 51.74 1.61
N SER A 58 -27.81 50.60 2.22
CA SER A 58 -28.57 49.34 2.13
C SER A 58 -27.93 48.23 2.99
N ARG A 59 -27.88 48.43 4.31
CA ARG A 59 -27.72 47.34 5.30
C ARG A 59 -28.51 47.70 6.57
N GLY A 60 -29.82 47.55 6.50
CA GLY A 60 -30.71 47.62 7.64
C GLY A 60 -31.54 46.34 7.73
N ASN A 61 -31.05 45.36 8.49
CA ASN A 61 -31.86 44.40 9.26
C ASN A 61 -30.99 43.33 9.97
N GLU A 62 -30.00 43.76 10.77
CA GLU A 62 -29.14 42.82 11.51
C GLU A 62 -28.97 43.19 13.00
N TYR A 63 -29.98 43.84 13.60
CA TYR A 63 -29.92 44.23 15.03
C TYR A 63 -30.99 43.62 15.94
N TYR A 64 -31.82 42.68 15.45
CA TYR A 64 -32.84 42.02 16.29
C TYR A 64 -32.54 40.57 16.70
N ASP A 65 -31.50 39.91 16.19
CA ASP A 65 -31.28 38.47 16.46
C ASP A 65 -30.33 38.14 17.63
N ARG A 66 -29.78 39.14 18.33
CA ARG A 66 -28.75 38.88 19.36
C ARG A 66 -29.27 38.47 20.75
N ASN A 67 -30.58 38.25 20.90
CA ASN A 67 -31.20 37.85 22.17
C ASN A 67 -31.92 36.48 22.13
N LEU A 68 -31.77 35.68 21.07
CA LEU A 68 -32.35 34.34 21.01
C LEU A 68 -31.47 33.22 21.59
N ALA A 69 -30.29 33.55 22.12
CA ALA A 69 -29.34 32.56 22.65
C ALA A 69 -29.76 31.98 24.02
N LEU A 70 -30.73 32.59 24.71
CA LEU A 70 -31.18 32.15 26.04
C LEU A 70 -32.31 31.10 26.01
N PHE A 71 -32.82 30.73 24.83
CA PHE A 71 -33.91 29.76 24.67
C PHE A 71 -33.47 28.42 24.03
N GLU A 72 -32.18 28.27 23.68
CA GLU A 72 -31.68 27.02 23.06
C GLU A 72 -31.44 25.90 24.09
N GLU A 73 -31.19 26.22 25.36
CA GLU A 73 -31.00 25.20 26.41
C GLU A 73 -32.31 24.56 26.90
N GLU A 74 -33.49 25.13 26.59
CA GLU A 74 -34.79 24.52 26.92
C GLU A 74 -35.34 23.56 25.84
N LEU A 75 -34.65 23.39 24.71
CA LEU A 75 -35.09 22.50 23.62
C LEU A 75 -34.87 21.00 23.88
N ASP A 76 -34.10 20.64 24.91
CA ASP A 76 -33.81 19.24 25.29
C ASP A 76 -34.97 18.53 26.03
N ILE A 77 -36.10 19.21 26.28
CA ILE A 77 -37.28 18.65 26.98
C ILE A 77 -38.48 18.38 26.03
N ARG A 78 -38.25 18.26 24.71
CA ARG A 78 -39.26 17.73 23.76
C ARG A 78 -38.97 16.27 23.39
N PRO A 79 -40.01 15.44 23.11
CA PRO A 79 -39.85 13.99 23.07
C PRO A 79 -38.81 13.57 22.03
N LYS A 80 -37.94 12.63 22.38
CA LYS A 80 -36.85 12.06 21.54
C LYS A 80 -37.28 11.71 20.11
N VAL A 81 -38.57 11.51 19.87
CA VAL A 81 -39.17 11.24 18.56
C VAL A 81 -39.10 12.46 17.62
N SER A 82 -39.32 13.69 18.09
CA SER A 82 -39.29 14.89 17.22
C SER A 82 -37.87 15.27 16.79
N SER A 83 -36.86 15.06 17.63
CA SER A 83 -35.45 15.27 17.28
C SER A 83 -34.90 14.15 16.37
N LEU A 84 -35.38 12.91 16.54
CA LEU A 84 -35.12 11.82 15.59
C LEU A 84 -35.79 12.09 14.23
N LEU A 85 -37.04 12.56 14.21
CA LEU A 85 -37.74 12.97 12.99
C LEU A 85 -37.02 14.15 12.30
N GLY A 86 -36.56 15.15 13.05
CA GLY A 86 -35.75 16.25 12.51
C GLY A 86 -34.45 15.78 11.87
N LYS A 87 -33.76 14.80 12.48
CA LYS A 87 -32.55 14.16 11.91
C LYS A 87 -32.86 13.22 10.72
N LEU A 88 -34.05 12.64 10.66
CA LEU A 88 -34.53 11.84 9.52
C LEU A 88 -34.88 12.71 8.31
N VAL A 89 -35.39 13.94 8.54
CA VAL A 89 -35.69 14.92 7.47
C VAL A 89 -34.41 15.44 6.81
N SER A 90 -33.27 15.46 7.50
CA SER A 90 -31.96 15.83 6.94
C SER A 90 -31.15 14.65 6.39
N TYR A 91 -31.78 13.48 6.17
CA TYR A 91 -31.13 12.32 5.56
C TYR A 91 -30.84 12.52 4.06
N THR A 92 -29.61 12.21 3.61
CA THR A 92 -29.18 12.47 2.22
C THR A 92 -28.32 11.34 1.63
N ASN A 93 -28.85 10.21 1.14
CA ASN A 93 -28.03 9.07 0.63
C ASN A 93 -27.09 9.35 -0.56
N LEU A 94 -27.11 10.57 -1.13
CA LEU A 94 -26.30 10.96 -2.27
C LEU A 94 -24.81 11.14 -1.95
N THR A 95 -24.00 11.08 -3.00
CA THR A 95 -22.55 11.15 -2.91
C THR A 95 -22.05 12.58 -2.77
N GLN A 96 -21.07 12.78 -1.91
CA GLN A 96 -20.31 14.02 -1.87
C GLN A 96 -19.45 14.17 -3.13
N GLY A 97 -19.15 15.40 -3.51
CA GLY A 97 -18.49 15.74 -4.78
C GLY A 97 -17.40 16.80 -4.64
N ALA A 98 -16.81 17.17 -5.77
CA ALA A 98 -15.65 18.06 -5.79
C ALA A 98 -15.90 19.46 -5.20
N LYS A 99 -17.15 19.95 -5.21
CA LYS A 99 -17.48 21.26 -4.61
C LYS A 99 -17.33 21.25 -3.09
N GLU A 100 -17.79 20.20 -2.42
CA GLU A 100 -17.68 20.09 -0.95
C GLU A 100 -16.22 19.88 -0.53
N HIS A 101 -15.41 19.24 -1.37
CA HIS A 101 -13.96 19.16 -1.17
C HIS A 101 -13.30 20.54 -1.26
N GLU A 102 -13.63 21.34 -2.28
CA GLU A 102 -13.14 22.71 -2.42
C GLU A 102 -13.61 23.63 -1.28
N GLU A 103 -14.84 23.45 -0.79
CA GLU A 103 -15.36 24.20 0.37
C GLU A 103 -14.59 23.85 1.65
N ALA A 104 -14.32 22.56 1.90
CA ALA A 104 -13.55 22.12 3.05
C ALA A 104 -12.10 22.63 3.03
N GLU A 105 -11.44 22.68 1.87
CA GLU A 105 -10.10 23.25 1.74
C GLU A 105 -10.07 24.77 1.98
N ASN A 106 -11.13 25.49 1.60
CA ASN A 106 -11.22 26.94 1.78
C ASN A 106 -11.53 27.36 3.23
N GLU A 107 -12.29 26.56 3.98
CA GLU A 107 -12.60 26.81 5.39
C GLU A 107 -11.35 26.72 6.30
N ASP A 108 -10.35 25.92 5.94
CA ASP A 108 -9.08 25.85 6.66
C ASP A 108 -8.20 27.11 6.47
N GLY A 109 -8.45 27.93 5.43
CA GLY A 109 -7.66 29.12 5.08
C GLY A 109 -8.17 30.46 5.65
N THR A 110 -9.42 30.55 6.11
CA THR A 110 -10.00 31.79 6.66
C THR A 110 -10.70 31.53 7.99
N ARG A 111 -10.36 32.33 9.03
CA ARG A 111 -10.90 32.26 10.40
C ARG A 111 -12.30 31.63 10.49
N ARG A 112 -12.36 30.48 11.16
CA ARG A 112 -13.57 29.78 11.65
C ARG A 112 -14.77 30.72 11.82
N ARG A 113 -15.62 30.82 10.79
CA ARG A 113 -17.01 31.23 10.96
C ARG A 113 -17.80 29.94 11.14
N ALA A 114 -18.30 29.74 12.35
CA ALA A 114 -19.13 28.61 12.70
C ALA A 114 -20.44 28.66 11.89
N ALA A 115 -20.55 27.83 10.87
CA ALA A 115 -21.82 27.26 10.44
C ALA A 115 -21.74 25.76 10.73
N LYS A 116 -22.16 25.35 11.94
CA LYS A 116 -22.29 23.94 12.32
C LYS A 116 -23.34 23.28 11.41
N ALA A 117 -22.90 22.58 10.36
CA ALA A 117 -23.71 21.48 9.83
C ALA A 117 -23.79 20.40 10.93
N PRO A 118 -24.97 19.75 11.14
CA PRO A 118 -25.10 18.72 12.16
C PRO A 118 -24.23 17.51 11.78
N SER A 119 -23.10 17.31 12.47
CA SER A 119 -22.19 16.19 12.24
C SER A 119 -22.94 14.86 12.36
N MET A 120 -22.98 14.06 11.30
CA MET A 120 -23.69 12.79 11.26
C MET A 120 -22.93 11.72 12.07
N GLY A 121 -23.70 10.85 12.73
CA GLY A 121 -23.17 9.65 13.42
C GLY A 121 -23.04 8.44 12.49
N THR A 122 -22.41 7.37 12.98
CA THR A 122 -22.13 6.14 12.21
C THR A 122 -23.38 5.49 11.60
N LEU A 123 -24.51 5.46 12.33
CA LEU A 123 -25.73 4.81 11.87
C LEU A 123 -26.37 5.56 10.67
N MET A 124 -26.55 6.88 10.82
CA MET A 124 -27.24 7.71 9.83
C MET A 124 -26.33 8.12 8.65
N GLY A 125 -25.03 8.27 8.91
CA GLY A 125 -24.05 8.74 7.94
C GLY A 125 -23.39 7.63 7.12
N VAL A 126 -23.25 6.41 7.64
CA VAL A 126 -22.52 5.31 6.98
C VAL A 126 -23.38 4.06 6.82
N TYR A 127 -23.96 3.54 7.91
CA TYR A 127 -24.67 2.26 7.91
C TYR A 127 -25.93 2.26 7.02
N LEU A 128 -26.87 3.19 7.24
CA LEU A 128 -28.10 3.26 6.45
C LEU A 128 -27.85 3.57 4.97
N PRO A 129 -26.96 4.51 4.59
CA PRO A 129 -26.62 4.74 3.18
C PRO A 129 -25.96 3.53 2.51
N CYS A 130 -25.12 2.79 3.24
CA CYS A 130 -24.52 1.55 2.73
C CYS A 130 -25.61 0.49 2.48
N LEU A 131 -26.48 0.27 3.47
CA LEU A 131 -27.59 -0.69 3.40
C LEU A 131 -28.57 -0.37 2.26
N GLN A 132 -28.89 0.92 2.04
CA GLN A 132 -29.76 1.34 0.95
C GLN A 132 -29.17 1.09 -0.45
N ASN A 133 -27.86 1.16 -0.59
CA ASN A 133 -27.18 0.93 -1.88
C ASN A 133 -26.92 -0.55 -2.17
N ILE A 134 -26.81 -1.38 -1.14
CA ILE A 134 -26.65 -2.83 -1.29
C ILE A 134 -28.01 -3.44 -1.71
N PHE A 135 -29.11 -3.04 -1.04
CA PHE A 135 -30.44 -3.53 -1.41
C PHE A 135 -30.90 -2.99 -2.76
N GLY A 136 -30.86 -3.87 -3.77
CA GLY A 136 -31.26 -3.57 -5.14
C GLY A 136 -32.35 -4.48 -5.69
N VAL A 137 -32.61 -4.31 -6.99
CA VAL A 137 -33.65 -5.02 -7.74
C VAL A 137 -33.50 -6.56 -7.73
N ILE A 138 -32.27 -7.06 -7.64
CA ILE A 138 -31.96 -8.50 -7.68
C ILE A 138 -32.60 -9.26 -6.52
N LEU A 139 -32.69 -8.64 -5.34
CA LEU A 139 -33.31 -9.25 -4.15
C LEU A 139 -34.79 -9.61 -4.41
N PHE A 140 -35.52 -8.74 -5.13
CA PHE A 140 -36.95 -8.91 -5.37
C PHE A 140 -37.26 -9.68 -6.66
N LEU A 141 -36.50 -9.45 -7.74
CA LEU A 141 -36.85 -9.99 -9.07
C LEU A 141 -36.14 -11.29 -9.44
N ARG A 142 -34.99 -11.58 -8.83
CA ARG A 142 -34.11 -12.68 -9.30
C ARG A 142 -33.68 -13.65 -8.20
N LEU A 143 -33.77 -13.28 -6.93
CA LEU A 143 -33.35 -14.16 -5.84
C LEU A 143 -34.18 -15.45 -5.78
N THR A 144 -35.51 -15.39 -5.91
CA THR A 144 -36.38 -16.59 -5.95
C THR A 144 -36.02 -17.51 -7.11
N TRP A 145 -35.81 -16.93 -8.30
CA TRP A 145 -35.42 -17.65 -9.50
C TRP A 145 -34.04 -18.31 -9.39
N MET A 146 -33.07 -17.62 -8.78
CA MET A 146 -31.75 -18.19 -8.50
C MET A 146 -31.85 -19.38 -7.52
N VAL A 147 -32.69 -19.29 -6.49
CA VAL A 147 -32.92 -20.40 -5.54
C VAL A 147 -33.59 -21.59 -6.22
N GLY A 148 -34.55 -21.34 -7.11
CA GLY A 148 -35.23 -22.41 -7.86
C GLY A 148 -34.34 -23.13 -8.87
N THR A 149 -33.40 -22.44 -9.51
CA THR A 149 -32.51 -23.00 -10.55
C THR A 149 -31.25 -23.65 -9.96
N ALA A 150 -30.56 -22.96 -9.04
CA ALA A 150 -29.35 -23.51 -8.41
C ALA A 150 -29.66 -24.50 -7.28
N GLY A 151 -30.87 -24.46 -6.72
CA GLY A 151 -31.20 -25.11 -5.46
C GLY A 151 -30.62 -24.36 -4.26
N VAL A 152 -31.12 -24.67 -3.07
CA VAL A 152 -30.76 -23.97 -1.83
C VAL A 152 -29.25 -24.07 -1.53
N LEU A 153 -28.63 -25.23 -1.70
CA LEU A 153 -27.22 -25.43 -1.35
C LEU A 153 -26.26 -24.62 -2.23
N GLN A 154 -26.46 -24.66 -3.56
CA GLN A 154 -25.60 -23.91 -4.47
C GLN A 154 -25.90 -22.40 -4.42
N ALA A 155 -27.16 -21.99 -4.23
CA ALA A 155 -27.51 -20.59 -4.00
C ALA A 155 -26.81 -20.03 -2.75
N LEU A 156 -26.80 -20.78 -1.63
CA LEU A 156 -26.05 -20.39 -0.43
C LEU A 156 -24.55 -20.24 -0.68
N LEU A 157 -23.96 -21.13 -1.49
CA LEU A 157 -22.56 -21.04 -1.88
C LEU A 157 -22.28 -19.78 -2.72
N ILE A 158 -23.14 -19.44 -3.68
CA ILE A 158 -23.03 -18.24 -4.51
C ILE A 158 -23.05 -16.99 -3.63
N VAL A 159 -24.02 -16.90 -2.71
CA VAL A 159 -24.14 -15.79 -1.76
C VAL A 159 -22.88 -15.68 -0.91
N LEU A 160 -22.42 -16.80 -0.31
CA LEU A 160 -21.24 -16.82 0.55
C LEU A 160 -19.99 -16.31 -0.16
N ILE A 161 -19.71 -16.79 -1.39
CA ILE A 161 -18.52 -16.38 -2.15
C ILE A 161 -18.58 -14.88 -2.46
N CYS A 162 -19.73 -14.37 -2.92
CA CYS A 162 -19.91 -12.96 -3.25
C CYS A 162 -19.77 -12.06 -2.02
N CYS A 163 -20.36 -12.44 -0.89
CA CYS A 163 -20.26 -11.70 0.36
C CYS A 163 -18.85 -11.73 0.97
N CYS A 164 -18.13 -12.87 0.89
CA CYS A 164 -16.73 -12.92 1.30
C CYS A 164 -15.86 -11.96 0.48
N CYS A 165 -16.11 -11.86 -0.84
CA CYS A 165 -15.44 -10.91 -1.73
C CYS A 165 -15.55 -9.46 -1.23
N THR A 166 -16.78 -9.05 -0.92
CA THR A 166 -17.07 -7.66 -0.54
C THR A 166 -16.65 -7.37 0.89
N LEU A 167 -16.74 -8.34 1.81
CA LEU A 167 -16.22 -8.22 3.18
C LEU A 167 -14.70 -7.99 3.21
N LEU A 168 -13.93 -8.77 2.45
CA LEU A 168 -12.48 -8.60 2.35
C LEU A 168 -12.11 -7.23 1.75
N THR A 169 -12.87 -6.80 0.74
CA THR A 169 -12.70 -5.47 0.14
C THR A 169 -13.06 -4.35 1.12
N ALA A 170 -14.07 -4.54 1.97
CA ALA A 170 -14.43 -3.58 3.02
C ALA A 170 -13.35 -3.48 4.11
N ILE A 171 -12.64 -4.57 4.42
CA ILE A 171 -11.47 -4.53 5.31
C ILE A 171 -10.34 -3.69 4.68
N SER A 172 -10.04 -3.90 3.39
CA SER A 172 -9.09 -3.06 2.64
C SER A 172 -9.52 -1.58 2.62
N MET A 173 -10.80 -1.30 2.38
CA MET A 173 -11.33 0.07 2.37
C MET A 173 -11.28 0.71 3.76
N SER A 174 -11.49 -0.07 4.83
CA SER A 174 -11.30 0.38 6.21
C SER A 174 -9.85 0.73 6.54
N ALA A 175 -8.88 0.01 5.95
CA ALA A 175 -7.47 0.34 6.08
C ALA A 175 -7.15 1.67 5.40
N ILE A 176 -7.72 1.93 4.22
CA ILE A 176 -7.62 3.23 3.53
C ILE A 176 -8.21 4.35 4.38
N ALA A 177 -9.44 4.17 4.90
CA ALA A 177 -10.13 5.17 5.71
C ALA A 177 -9.43 5.49 7.04
N THR A 178 -8.52 4.63 7.52
CA THR A 178 -7.73 4.85 8.75
C THR A 178 -6.28 5.27 8.46
N ASN A 179 -5.92 5.45 7.20
CA ASN A 179 -4.63 5.94 6.76
C ASN A 179 -4.67 7.47 6.62
N GLY A 180 -3.94 8.19 7.47
CA GLY A 180 -3.89 9.65 7.43
C GLY A 180 -5.23 10.32 7.78
N VAL A 181 -5.39 11.59 7.38
CA VAL A 181 -6.62 12.37 7.57
C VAL A 181 -7.57 12.04 6.42
N VAL A 182 -8.85 11.77 6.74
CA VAL A 182 -9.87 11.46 5.73
C VAL A 182 -10.34 12.77 5.12
N PRO A 183 -10.16 13.00 3.80
CA PRO A 183 -10.62 14.23 3.16
C PRO A 183 -12.16 14.26 3.05
N ALA A 184 -12.72 15.47 3.14
CA ALA A 184 -14.11 15.73 2.79
C ALA A 184 -14.25 15.71 1.25
N GLY A 185 -15.08 14.84 0.69
CA GLY A 185 -15.19 14.69 -0.77
C GLY A 185 -15.64 13.30 -1.25
N GLY A 186 -15.83 12.35 -0.34
CA GLY A 186 -16.34 11.02 -0.65
C GLY A 186 -15.26 9.98 -0.96
N SER A 187 -15.71 8.84 -1.51
CA SER A 187 -14.88 7.65 -1.75
C SER A 187 -13.67 7.91 -2.67
N TYR A 188 -13.84 8.68 -3.73
CA TYR A 188 -12.78 8.96 -4.69
C TYR A 188 -11.59 9.70 -4.08
N PHE A 189 -11.82 10.83 -3.41
CA PHE A 189 -10.74 11.60 -2.79
C PHE A 189 -10.06 10.83 -1.65
N MET A 190 -10.83 10.04 -0.90
CA MET A 190 -10.26 9.16 0.13
C MET A 190 -9.28 8.13 -0.48
N ILE A 191 -9.62 7.54 -1.63
CA ILE A 191 -8.78 6.57 -2.34
C ILE A 191 -7.59 7.26 -3.01
N SER A 192 -7.81 8.35 -3.76
CA SER A 192 -6.75 9.02 -4.54
C SER A 192 -5.66 9.64 -3.66
N ARG A 193 -6.02 10.18 -2.50
CA ARG A 193 -5.05 10.77 -1.55
C ARG A 193 -4.29 9.73 -0.75
N SER A 194 -4.91 8.60 -0.45
CA SER A 194 -4.27 7.52 0.31
C SER A 194 -3.38 6.62 -0.56
N LEU A 195 -3.88 6.24 -1.75
CA LEU A 195 -3.19 5.29 -2.63
C LEU A 195 -2.34 5.96 -3.70
N GLY A 196 -2.56 7.25 -3.96
CA GLY A 196 -1.94 8.01 -5.05
C GLY A 196 -2.88 8.18 -6.26
N PRO A 197 -2.56 9.15 -7.15
CA PRO A 197 -3.43 9.53 -8.27
C PRO A 197 -3.59 8.41 -9.31
N GLU A 198 -2.59 7.55 -9.48
CA GLU A 198 -2.60 6.44 -10.46
C GLU A 198 -3.70 5.41 -10.13
N PHE A 199 -3.69 4.91 -8.89
CA PHE A 199 -4.72 3.99 -8.40
C PHE A 199 -6.07 4.71 -8.27
N GLY A 200 -6.09 5.95 -7.77
CA GLY A 200 -7.31 6.74 -7.64
C GLY A 200 -8.05 6.94 -8.96
N GLY A 201 -7.33 7.28 -10.03
CA GLY A 201 -7.91 7.49 -11.36
C GLY A 201 -8.41 6.21 -12.03
N ALA A 202 -7.62 5.13 -11.97
CA ALA A 202 -8.04 3.84 -12.52
C ALA A 202 -9.28 3.29 -11.79
N VAL A 203 -9.24 3.24 -10.46
CA VAL A 203 -10.37 2.80 -9.62
C VAL A 203 -11.59 3.69 -9.83
N GLY A 204 -11.39 5.01 -9.88
CA GLY A 204 -12.46 5.99 -10.10
C GLY A 204 -13.17 5.81 -11.44
N LEU A 205 -12.44 5.57 -12.54
CA LEU A 205 -13.04 5.32 -13.85
C LEU A 205 -13.79 3.99 -13.91
N CYS A 206 -13.27 2.92 -13.30
CA CYS A 206 -13.98 1.65 -13.22
C CYS A 206 -15.28 1.79 -12.41
N PHE A 207 -15.22 2.50 -11.29
CA PHE A 207 -16.38 2.78 -10.43
C PHE A 207 -17.41 3.67 -11.13
N TYR A 208 -16.97 4.64 -11.95
CA TYR A 208 -17.83 5.45 -12.80
C TYR A 208 -18.60 4.62 -13.83
N LEU A 209 -17.91 3.74 -14.57
CA LEU A 209 -18.57 2.87 -15.55
C LEU A 209 -19.53 1.89 -14.86
N GLY A 210 -19.12 1.28 -13.75
CA GLY A 210 -19.96 0.37 -12.97
C GLY A 210 -21.24 1.02 -12.47
N THR A 211 -21.14 2.23 -11.89
CA THR A 211 -22.31 2.99 -11.41
C THR A 211 -23.22 3.47 -12.56
N THR A 212 -22.66 3.75 -13.74
CA THR A 212 -23.46 4.15 -14.91
C THR A 212 -24.27 2.98 -15.47
N PHE A 213 -23.67 1.80 -15.60
CA PHE A 213 -24.42 0.58 -15.95
C PHE A 213 -25.40 0.15 -14.86
N ALA A 214 -25.15 0.50 -13.59
CA ALA A 214 -26.08 0.25 -12.50
C ALA A 214 -27.37 1.05 -12.68
N ALA A 215 -27.26 2.31 -13.09
CA ALA A 215 -28.44 3.13 -13.42
C ALA A 215 -29.29 2.48 -14.51
N ALA A 216 -28.67 1.96 -15.58
CA ALA A 216 -29.38 1.25 -16.65
C ALA A 216 -30.05 -0.04 -16.14
N MET A 217 -29.36 -0.84 -15.32
CA MET A 217 -29.90 -2.07 -14.73
C MET A 217 -31.13 -1.79 -13.85
N TYR A 218 -31.06 -0.76 -12.98
CA TYR A 218 -32.19 -0.37 -12.15
C TYR A 218 -33.35 0.15 -13.00
N ILE A 219 -33.10 0.97 -14.03
CA ILE A 219 -34.16 1.45 -14.93
C ILE A 219 -34.86 0.28 -15.63
N LEU A 220 -34.11 -0.66 -16.21
CA LEU A 220 -34.68 -1.87 -16.84
C LEU A 220 -35.50 -2.68 -15.83
N GLY A 221 -35.02 -2.82 -14.60
CA GLY A 221 -35.76 -3.48 -13.53
C GLY A 221 -37.07 -2.79 -13.16
N ALA A 222 -37.09 -1.46 -13.10
CA ALA A 222 -38.30 -0.69 -12.83
C ALA A 222 -39.34 -0.83 -13.96
N ILE A 223 -38.89 -0.86 -15.22
CA ILE A 223 -39.75 -1.08 -16.38
C ILE A 223 -40.27 -2.53 -16.43
N GLU A 224 -39.47 -3.52 -16.04
CA GLU A 224 -39.93 -4.90 -15.90
C GLU A 224 -41.04 -5.00 -14.85
N ILE A 225 -40.91 -4.31 -13.71
CA ILE A 225 -41.99 -4.29 -12.70
C ILE A 225 -43.24 -3.60 -13.26
N LEU A 226 -43.06 -2.49 -13.98
CA LEU A 226 -44.16 -1.70 -14.53
C LEU A 226 -44.95 -2.47 -15.59
N LEU A 227 -44.28 -3.08 -16.56
CA LEU A 227 -44.92 -3.76 -17.69
C LEU A 227 -45.43 -5.15 -17.34
N THR A 228 -44.78 -5.88 -16.43
CA THR A 228 -45.21 -7.24 -16.09
C THR A 228 -46.27 -7.25 -14.99
N TYR A 229 -46.11 -6.45 -13.94
CA TYR A 229 -46.92 -6.58 -12.71
C TYR A 229 -47.92 -5.45 -12.46
N ILE A 230 -47.67 -4.23 -12.96
CA ILE A 230 -48.55 -3.07 -12.69
C ILE A 230 -49.53 -2.84 -13.84
N ALA A 231 -49.02 -2.72 -15.07
CA ALA A 231 -49.81 -2.35 -16.24
C ALA A 231 -49.45 -3.18 -17.48
N PRO A 232 -49.74 -4.49 -17.51
CA PRO A 232 -49.55 -5.33 -18.69
C PRO A 232 -50.26 -4.85 -19.97
N PRO A 233 -51.47 -4.24 -19.94
CA PRO A 233 -52.09 -3.75 -21.19
C PRO A 233 -51.38 -2.52 -21.78
N ALA A 234 -50.43 -1.90 -21.07
CA ALA A 234 -49.70 -0.74 -21.59
C ALA A 234 -48.58 -1.11 -22.60
N ALA A 235 -48.37 -2.39 -22.92
CA ALA A 235 -47.40 -2.81 -23.93
C ALA A 235 -47.74 -2.21 -25.31
N ILE A 236 -46.74 -1.66 -26.00
CA ILE A 236 -46.91 -1.03 -27.32
C ILE A 236 -46.82 -2.07 -28.44
N PHE A 237 -45.87 -3.00 -28.31
CA PHE A 237 -45.67 -4.11 -29.24
C PHE A 237 -46.30 -5.38 -28.66
N TYR A 238 -47.39 -5.84 -29.27
CA TYR A 238 -48.00 -7.14 -28.97
C TYR A 238 -47.46 -8.21 -29.93
N PRO A 239 -47.21 -9.44 -29.46
CA PRO A 239 -46.73 -10.51 -30.32
C PRO A 239 -47.85 -11.01 -31.26
N THR A 240 -47.56 -11.06 -32.56
CA THR A 240 -48.46 -11.62 -33.58
C THR A 240 -48.25 -13.12 -33.82
N GLY A 241 -47.23 -13.75 -33.20
CA GLY A 241 -46.92 -15.17 -33.29
C GLY A 241 -45.94 -15.68 -32.21
N ALA A 242 -45.81 -17.00 -32.08
CA ALA A 242 -45.07 -17.67 -31.00
C ALA A 242 -43.54 -17.45 -31.00
N HIS A 243 -42.93 -17.22 -32.18
CA HIS A 243 -41.49 -16.95 -32.30
C HIS A 243 -41.11 -15.49 -32.01
N ASP A 244 -42.07 -14.56 -31.99
CA ASP A 244 -41.83 -13.12 -31.89
C ASP A 244 -42.04 -12.55 -30.46
N THR A 245 -42.51 -13.37 -29.52
CA THR A 245 -42.86 -12.98 -28.14
C THR A 245 -41.70 -12.32 -27.39
N SER A 246 -40.52 -12.95 -27.38
CA SER A 246 -39.32 -12.42 -26.73
C SER A 246 -38.80 -11.13 -27.38
N SER A 247 -38.97 -10.98 -28.70
CA SER A 247 -38.53 -9.78 -29.42
C SER A 247 -39.44 -8.57 -29.13
N ALA A 248 -40.75 -8.81 -29.01
CA ALA A 248 -41.74 -7.79 -28.71
C ALA A 248 -41.55 -7.24 -27.28
N THR A 249 -41.33 -8.11 -26.29
CA THR A 249 -41.09 -7.70 -24.89
C THR A 249 -39.81 -6.89 -24.77
N LEU A 250 -38.70 -7.30 -25.41
CA LEU A 250 -37.45 -6.53 -25.42
C LEU A 250 -37.61 -5.15 -26.07
N ASN A 251 -38.36 -5.04 -27.17
CA ASN A 251 -38.60 -3.73 -27.81
C ASN A 251 -39.45 -2.81 -26.92
N ASN A 252 -40.42 -3.34 -26.16
CA ASN A 252 -41.15 -2.56 -25.16
C ASN A 252 -40.21 -2.04 -24.06
N MET A 253 -39.29 -2.88 -23.56
CA MET A 253 -38.30 -2.48 -22.55
C MET A 253 -37.38 -1.36 -23.04
N ARG A 254 -36.98 -1.39 -24.32
CA ARG A 254 -36.17 -0.32 -24.93
C ARG A 254 -36.92 1.01 -24.91
N VAL A 255 -38.11 1.07 -25.50
CA VAL A 255 -38.89 2.31 -25.62
C VAL A 255 -39.21 2.90 -24.25
N TYR A 256 -39.79 2.10 -23.35
CA TYR A 256 -40.11 2.57 -22.01
C TYR A 256 -38.86 2.92 -21.19
N GLY A 257 -37.77 2.16 -21.35
CA GLY A 257 -36.48 2.44 -20.71
C GLY A 257 -35.92 3.80 -21.14
N THR A 258 -35.91 4.11 -22.44
CA THR A 258 -35.43 5.41 -22.96
C THR A 258 -36.28 6.59 -22.45
N ILE A 259 -37.60 6.44 -22.43
CA ILE A 259 -38.53 7.45 -21.90
C ILE A 259 -38.27 7.66 -20.40
N PHE A 260 -38.06 6.58 -19.66
CA PHE A 260 -37.83 6.66 -18.22
C PHE A 260 -36.46 7.24 -17.89
N LEU A 261 -35.40 6.88 -18.63
CA LEU A 261 -34.06 7.47 -18.50
C LEU A 261 -34.10 8.97 -18.76
N THR A 262 -34.70 9.40 -19.87
CA THR A 262 -34.80 10.84 -20.21
C THR A 262 -35.55 11.62 -19.14
N PHE A 263 -36.63 11.07 -18.59
CA PHE A 263 -37.35 11.66 -17.46
C PHE A 263 -36.47 11.76 -16.21
N MET A 264 -35.77 10.69 -15.82
CA MET A 264 -34.89 10.70 -14.65
C MET A 264 -33.70 11.67 -14.81
N THR A 265 -33.10 11.74 -16.00
CA THR A 265 -32.03 12.70 -16.31
C THR A 265 -32.53 14.14 -16.18
N LEU A 266 -33.76 14.42 -16.62
CA LEU A 266 -34.38 15.75 -16.46
C LEU A 266 -34.60 16.09 -14.99
N VAL A 267 -35.08 15.15 -14.18
CA VAL A 267 -35.24 15.34 -12.72
C VAL A 267 -33.90 15.68 -12.06
N VAL A 268 -32.83 14.95 -12.41
CA VAL A 268 -31.48 15.21 -11.90
C VAL A 268 -30.95 16.58 -12.37
N PHE A 269 -31.24 16.99 -13.61
CA PHE A 269 -30.79 18.27 -14.15
C PHE A 269 -31.50 19.50 -13.55
N VAL A 270 -32.80 19.38 -13.23
CA VAL A 270 -33.63 20.47 -12.68
C VAL A 270 -33.31 20.72 -11.21
N GLY A 271 -33.04 19.68 -10.42
CA GLY A 271 -32.53 19.90 -9.06
C GLY A 271 -32.40 18.64 -8.21
N VAL A 272 -31.16 18.34 -7.84
CA VAL A 272 -30.82 17.18 -6.99
C VAL A 272 -31.35 17.33 -5.55
N LYS A 273 -31.71 18.54 -5.13
CA LYS A 273 -32.30 18.83 -3.81
C LYS A 273 -33.61 18.07 -3.55
N TYR A 274 -34.41 17.83 -4.60
CA TYR A 274 -35.66 17.05 -4.46
C TYR A 274 -35.36 15.56 -4.25
N VAL A 275 -34.38 15.01 -4.98
CA VAL A 275 -33.93 13.63 -4.84
C VAL A 275 -33.44 13.35 -3.41
N ASN A 276 -32.68 14.28 -2.83
CA ASN A 276 -32.22 14.20 -1.43
C ASN A 276 -33.39 14.04 -0.44
N LYS A 277 -34.50 14.77 -0.62
CA LYS A 277 -35.66 14.68 0.29
C LYS A 277 -36.40 13.35 0.18
N PHE A 278 -36.42 12.73 -1.00
CA PHE A 278 -37.07 11.42 -1.21
C PHE A 278 -36.21 10.23 -0.76
N ALA A 279 -34.94 10.44 -0.42
CA ALA A 279 -34.04 9.37 0.01
C ALA A 279 -34.56 8.54 1.19
N SER A 280 -35.17 9.19 2.18
CA SER A 280 -35.75 8.53 3.36
C SER A 280 -37.01 7.72 3.02
N LEU A 281 -37.81 8.19 2.06
CA LEU A 281 -38.97 7.45 1.54
C LEU A 281 -38.53 6.15 0.87
N PHE A 282 -37.51 6.21 0.00
CA PHE A 282 -36.99 5.01 -0.67
C PHE A 282 -36.43 3.99 0.32
N LEU A 283 -35.74 4.44 1.36
CA LEU A 283 -35.26 3.56 2.43
C LEU A 283 -36.43 2.89 3.18
N ALA A 284 -37.48 3.64 3.51
CA ALA A 284 -38.66 3.10 4.18
C ALA A 284 -39.37 2.03 3.33
N CYS A 285 -39.51 2.25 2.02
CA CYS A 285 -40.08 1.26 1.10
C CYS A 285 -39.32 -0.06 1.11
N VAL A 286 -37.98 -0.01 1.12
CA VAL A 286 -37.13 -1.22 1.18
C VAL A 286 -37.33 -1.98 2.49
N ILE A 287 -37.23 -1.29 3.62
CA ILE A 287 -37.33 -1.92 4.95
C ILE A 287 -38.72 -2.55 5.15
N ILE A 288 -39.79 -1.85 4.79
CA ILE A 288 -41.16 -2.37 4.89
C ILE A 288 -41.32 -3.62 4.02
N SER A 289 -40.80 -3.59 2.78
CA SER A 289 -40.88 -4.75 1.87
C SER A 289 -40.17 -5.98 2.45
N ILE A 290 -38.97 -5.82 3.01
CA ILE A 290 -38.21 -6.91 3.63
C ILE A 290 -38.97 -7.47 4.86
N LEU A 291 -39.51 -6.60 5.72
CA LEU A 291 -40.28 -7.03 6.88
C LEU A 291 -41.57 -7.77 6.47
N SER A 292 -42.24 -7.36 5.39
CA SER A 292 -43.40 -8.04 4.83
C SER A 292 -43.09 -9.45 4.31
N ILE A 293 -41.90 -9.67 3.73
CA ILE A 293 -41.45 -11.00 3.31
C ILE A 293 -41.26 -11.91 4.53
N TYR A 294 -40.58 -11.44 5.58
CA TYR A 294 -40.38 -12.22 6.80
C TYR A 294 -41.68 -12.51 7.55
N ALA A 295 -42.57 -11.52 7.66
CA ALA A 295 -43.88 -11.70 8.27
C ALA A 295 -44.71 -12.76 7.52
N GLY A 296 -44.68 -12.72 6.19
CA GLY A 296 -45.34 -13.70 5.33
C GLY A 296 -44.74 -15.12 5.46
N GLY A 297 -43.42 -15.22 5.50
CA GLY A 297 -42.70 -16.47 5.76
C GLY A 297 -43.10 -17.12 7.09
N ILE A 298 -43.16 -16.34 8.17
CA ILE A 298 -43.59 -16.82 9.50
C ILE A 298 -45.07 -17.21 9.48
N LYS A 299 -45.94 -16.39 8.86
CA LYS A 299 -47.37 -16.69 8.74
C LYS A 299 -47.62 -18.00 7.99
N SER A 300 -46.82 -18.29 6.96
CA SER A 300 -46.96 -19.52 6.16
C SER A 300 -46.77 -20.82 6.94
N ILE A 301 -46.17 -20.77 8.14
CA ILE A 301 -46.05 -21.93 9.05
C ILE A 301 -47.41 -22.34 9.60
N PHE A 302 -48.28 -21.38 9.86
CA PHE A 302 -49.58 -21.60 10.51
C PHE A 302 -50.76 -21.52 9.54
N ASP A 303 -50.66 -20.63 8.54
CA ASP A 303 -51.74 -20.32 7.60
C ASP A 303 -51.14 -19.94 6.24
N PRO A 304 -50.87 -20.93 5.36
CA PRO A 304 -50.24 -20.69 4.06
C PRO A 304 -51.19 -19.98 3.09
N PRO A 305 -50.69 -19.03 2.28
CA PRO A 305 -51.50 -18.36 1.26
C PRO A 305 -51.86 -19.31 0.11
N VAL A 306 -53.12 -19.28 -0.33
CA VAL A 306 -53.64 -20.17 -1.36
C VAL A 306 -53.38 -19.58 -2.75
N PHE A 307 -52.27 -19.99 -3.38
CA PHE A 307 -51.97 -19.72 -4.79
C PHE A 307 -51.80 -21.06 -5.53
N PRO A 308 -52.83 -21.56 -6.22
CA PRO A 308 -52.75 -22.85 -6.89
C PRO A 308 -52.05 -22.76 -8.25
N VAL A 309 -51.34 -23.83 -8.62
CA VAL A 309 -50.62 -23.99 -9.89
C VAL A 309 -51.20 -25.18 -10.65
N CYS A 310 -51.44 -24.99 -11.95
CA CYS A 310 -52.00 -26.00 -12.81
C CYS A 310 -50.90 -26.84 -13.49
N MET A 311 -50.99 -28.15 -13.37
CA MET A 311 -50.03 -29.12 -13.91
C MET A 311 -50.73 -30.04 -14.90
N LEU A 312 -50.07 -30.33 -16.02
CA LEU A 312 -50.45 -31.39 -16.96
C LEU A 312 -49.43 -32.51 -16.86
N GLY A 313 -49.76 -33.59 -16.16
CA GLY A 313 -48.80 -34.63 -15.80
C GLY A 313 -47.66 -34.07 -14.96
N ASN A 314 -46.46 -33.98 -15.55
CA ASN A 314 -45.28 -33.38 -14.91
C ASN A 314 -44.96 -31.95 -15.37
N ARG A 315 -45.66 -31.41 -16.39
CA ARG A 315 -45.40 -30.08 -16.99
C ARG A 315 -46.27 -28.98 -16.39
N THR A 316 -45.68 -27.80 -16.16
CA THR A 316 -46.37 -26.62 -15.65
C THR A 316 -47.09 -25.85 -16.75
N LEU A 317 -48.34 -25.43 -16.50
CA LEU A 317 -49.13 -24.62 -17.43
C LEU A 317 -49.16 -23.15 -17.00
N SER A 318 -49.19 -22.25 -17.99
CA SER A 318 -49.39 -20.81 -17.77
C SER A 318 -50.83 -20.52 -17.37
N ARG A 319 -51.05 -19.90 -16.20
CA ARG A 319 -52.38 -19.69 -15.61
C ARG A 319 -53.19 -18.60 -16.29
N ASP A 320 -52.56 -17.70 -17.05
CA ASP A 320 -53.20 -16.52 -17.64
C ASP A 320 -54.15 -16.81 -18.81
N GLN A 321 -54.00 -17.97 -19.44
CA GLN A 321 -54.71 -18.28 -20.69
C GLN A 321 -56.03 -19.02 -20.46
N PHE A 322 -56.32 -19.45 -19.22
CA PHE A 322 -57.52 -20.22 -18.89
C PHE A 322 -58.00 -20.03 -17.44
N ASP A 323 -59.32 -20.03 -17.25
CA ASP A 323 -59.94 -19.77 -15.94
C ASP A 323 -60.00 -21.01 -15.02
N ILE A 324 -60.25 -22.21 -15.57
CA ILE A 324 -60.45 -23.45 -14.82
C ILE A 324 -59.35 -24.46 -15.13
N CYS A 325 -58.64 -24.95 -14.10
CA CYS A 325 -57.61 -26.00 -14.20
C CYS A 325 -58.23 -27.41 -14.27
N ALA A 326 -59.04 -27.68 -15.29
CA ALA A 326 -59.61 -28.99 -15.55
C ALA A 326 -59.85 -29.17 -17.06
N LYS A 327 -59.92 -30.42 -17.53
CA LYS A 327 -60.24 -30.72 -18.95
C LYS A 327 -61.71 -30.46 -19.29
N THR A 328 -62.60 -30.69 -18.34
CA THR A 328 -64.05 -30.57 -18.48
C THR A 328 -64.63 -29.86 -17.26
N ALA A 329 -65.62 -29.00 -17.45
CA ALA A 329 -66.38 -28.38 -16.37
C ALA A 329 -67.86 -28.80 -16.48
N MET A 330 -68.51 -28.99 -15.34
CA MET A 330 -69.96 -29.18 -15.31
C MET A 330 -70.63 -27.82 -15.26
N VAL A 331 -71.36 -27.47 -16.33
CA VAL A 331 -72.20 -26.27 -16.40
C VAL A 331 -73.62 -26.77 -16.66
N ASP A 332 -74.57 -26.44 -15.79
CA ASP A 332 -75.98 -26.83 -15.92
C ASP A 332 -76.22 -28.34 -16.13
N ASN A 333 -75.52 -29.20 -15.37
CA ASN A 333 -75.54 -30.67 -15.50
C ASN A 333 -75.03 -31.24 -16.84
N GLU A 334 -74.49 -30.41 -17.73
CA GLU A 334 -73.82 -30.84 -18.96
C GLU A 334 -72.29 -30.75 -18.79
N THR A 335 -71.57 -31.76 -19.30
CA THR A 335 -70.11 -31.76 -19.33
C THR A 335 -69.64 -30.96 -20.55
N VAL A 336 -69.18 -29.74 -20.31
CA VAL A 336 -68.67 -28.85 -21.33
C VAL A 336 -67.14 -28.84 -21.30
N ALA A 337 -66.53 -28.79 -22.48
CA ALA A 337 -65.09 -28.61 -22.63
C ALA A 337 -64.66 -27.25 -22.03
N THR A 338 -63.57 -27.24 -21.26
CA THR A 338 -63.03 -25.98 -20.72
C THR A 338 -62.25 -25.21 -21.79
N GLN A 339 -61.94 -23.94 -21.52
CA GLN A 339 -61.01 -23.16 -22.35
C GLN A 339 -59.67 -23.89 -22.53
N LEU A 340 -59.18 -24.57 -21.49
CA LEU A 340 -57.96 -25.37 -21.55
C LEU A 340 -58.04 -26.47 -22.62
N TRP A 341 -59.18 -27.16 -22.76
CA TRP A 341 -59.40 -28.13 -23.83
C TRP A 341 -59.29 -27.49 -25.22
N SER A 342 -59.91 -26.32 -25.41
CA SER A 342 -59.89 -25.62 -26.71
C SER A 342 -58.47 -25.19 -27.14
N LEU A 343 -57.58 -24.89 -26.18
CA LEU A 343 -56.20 -24.50 -26.44
C LEU A 343 -55.34 -25.67 -26.95
N PHE A 344 -55.61 -26.91 -26.52
CA PHE A 344 -54.85 -28.10 -26.91
C PHE A 344 -55.49 -28.93 -28.05
N CYS A 345 -56.78 -28.72 -28.34
CA CYS A 345 -57.55 -29.52 -29.30
C CYS A 345 -58.21 -28.73 -30.44
N HIS A 346 -58.09 -27.39 -30.47
CA HIS A 346 -58.66 -26.45 -31.45
C HIS A 346 -60.19 -26.47 -31.67
N SER A 347 -60.91 -27.43 -31.06
CA SER A 347 -62.36 -27.57 -31.12
C SER A 347 -62.97 -27.56 -29.73
N SER A 348 -64.16 -26.98 -29.60
CA SER A 348 -64.97 -26.99 -28.38
C SER A 348 -65.75 -28.30 -28.19
N ASN A 349 -65.82 -29.13 -29.23
CA ASN A 349 -66.47 -30.43 -29.19
C ASN A 349 -65.49 -31.47 -28.63
N LEU A 350 -66.01 -32.45 -27.89
CA LEU A 350 -65.24 -33.54 -27.25
C LEU A 350 -64.73 -34.58 -28.29
N THR A 351 -64.14 -34.12 -29.40
CA THR A 351 -63.59 -34.96 -30.47
C THR A 351 -62.08 -35.04 -30.35
N THR A 352 -61.51 -36.24 -30.43
CA THR A 352 -60.08 -36.53 -30.18
C THR A 352 -59.17 -36.39 -31.40
N ASP A 353 -59.71 -36.10 -32.59
CA ASP A 353 -58.98 -36.22 -33.87
C ASP A 353 -57.91 -35.13 -34.11
N SER A 354 -57.88 -34.04 -33.32
CA SER A 354 -56.95 -32.91 -33.46
C SER A 354 -56.32 -32.44 -32.13
N CYS A 355 -56.20 -33.33 -31.14
CA CYS A 355 -55.65 -33.01 -29.82
C CYS A 355 -54.16 -33.35 -29.70
N ASP A 356 -53.44 -32.58 -28.87
CA ASP A 356 -52.05 -32.90 -28.49
C ASP A 356 -51.97 -34.30 -27.81
N PRO A 357 -51.13 -35.23 -28.30
CA PRO A 357 -50.99 -36.57 -27.74
C PRO A 357 -50.57 -36.57 -26.27
N TYR A 358 -49.76 -35.59 -25.84
CA TYR A 358 -49.33 -35.48 -24.46
C TYR A 358 -50.49 -35.05 -23.54
N PHE A 359 -51.43 -34.24 -24.05
CA PHE A 359 -52.61 -33.78 -23.32
C PHE A 359 -53.64 -34.89 -23.12
N LEU A 360 -53.80 -35.80 -24.08
CA LEU A 360 -54.74 -36.92 -23.95
C LEU A 360 -54.27 -37.95 -22.91
N LEU A 361 -52.98 -38.27 -22.90
CA LEU A 361 -52.40 -39.33 -22.07
C LEU A 361 -52.21 -38.94 -20.60
N ASN A 362 -52.08 -37.64 -20.29
CA ASN A 362 -51.76 -37.17 -18.95
C ASN A 362 -52.94 -36.43 -18.30
N ASN A 363 -53.15 -36.62 -16.99
CA ASN A 363 -54.20 -35.95 -16.24
C ASN A 363 -53.80 -34.51 -15.88
N VAL A 364 -54.80 -33.62 -15.76
CA VAL A 364 -54.61 -32.26 -15.26
C VAL A 364 -54.81 -32.27 -13.75
N THR A 365 -53.85 -31.72 -13.00
CA THR A 365 -53.88 -31.65 -11.54
C THR A 365 -53.56 -30.23 -11.06
N GLU A 366 -54.07 -29.87 -9.88
CA GLU A 366 -53.83 -28.58 -9.25
C GLU A 366 -53.04 -28.79 -7.95
N ILE A 367 -51.92 -28.09 -7.81
CA ILE A 367 -51.03 -28.19 -6.63
C ILE A 367 -50.91 -26.83 -5.94
N PRO A 368 -50.72 -26.77 -4.60
CA PRO A 368 -50.46 -25.51 -3.92
C PRO A 368 -49.06 -24.98 -4.28
N GLY A 369 -48.97 -23.75 -4.78
CA GLY A 369 -47.70 -23.10 -5.10
C GLY A 369 -46.90 -22.63 -3.86
N ILE A 370 -47.60 -22.38 -2.75
CA ILE A 370 -47.00 -22.05 -1.44
C ILE A 370 -47.58 -22.99 -0.38
N PRO A 371 -47.03 -24.20 -0.26
CA PRO A 371 -47.47 -25.16 0.76
C PRO A 371 -47.04 -24.75 2.18
N GLY A 372 -46.10 -23.81 2.31
CA GLY A 372 -45.63 -23.26 3.59
C GLY A 372 -44.47 -24.07 4.19
N ALA A 373 -43.73 -23.45 5.12
CA ALA A 373 -42.49 -24.02 5.67
C ALA A 373 -42.68 -25.35 6.44
N ALA A 374 -43.91 -25.66 6.87
CA ALA A 374 -44.23 -26.89 7.59
C ALA A 374 -44.35 -28.13 6.68
N ALA A 375 -44.53 -27.94 5.36
CA ALA A 375 -44.85 -29.02 4.41
C ALA A 375 -43.63 -29.84 3.93
N GLY A 376 -42.41 -29.52 4.38
CA GLY A 376 -41.20 -30.30 4.06
C GLY A 376 -40.60 -30.07 2.66
N VAL A 377 -41.07 -29.06 1.92
CA VAL A 377 -40.65 -28.76 0.52
C VAL A 377 -39.16 -28.42 0.38
N LEU A 378 -38.50 -28.04 1.48
CA LEU A 378 -37.07 -27.79 1.49
C LEU A 378 -36.26 -28.95 0.91
N GLN A 379 -36.67 -30.21 1.14
CA GLN A 379 -35.95 -31.37 0.64
C GLN A 379 -35.98 -31.48 -0.89
N GLU A 380 -37.08 -31.08 -1.52
CA GLU A 380 -37.25 -31.09 -2.98
C GLU A 380 -36.41 -29.97 -3.64
N ASN A 381 -36.24 -28.84 -2.94
CA ASN A 381 -35.52 -27.65 -3.43
C ASN A 381 -34.00 -27.62 -3.10
N LEU A 382 -33.45 -28.67 -2.48
CA LEU A 382 -32.03 -28.70 -2.08
C LEU A 382 -31.07 -28.70 -3.28
N TRP A 383 -31.47 -29.36 -4.37
CA TRP A 383 -30.61 -29.66 -5.52
C TRP A 383 -30.82 -28.70 -6.69
N SER A 384 -29.80 -28.60 -7.55
CA SER A 384 -29.85 -27.76 -8.75
C SER A 384 -30.70 -28.37 -9.86
N ALA A 385 -31.46 -27.53 -10.54
CA ALA A 385 -32.23 -27.85 -11.73
C ALA A 385 -31.88 -26.84 -12.84
N TYR A 386 -30.71 -27.03 -13.45
CA TYR A 386 -30.27 -26.25 -14.60
C TYR A 386 -31.04 -26.66 -15.85
N LEU A 387 -31.64 -25.68 -16.53
CA LEU A 387 -32.44 -25.86 -17.73
C LEU A 387 -31.78 -25.15 -18.92
N GLU A 388 -31.92 -25.74 -20.10
CA GLU A 388 -31.60 -25.09 -21.38
C GLU A 388 -32.72 -24.14 -21.80
N LYS A 389 -32.40 -23.22 -22.72
CA LYS A 389 -33.38 -22.24 -23.21
C LYS A 389 -34.55 -22.96 -23.90
N SER A 390 -35.77 -22.57 -23.54
CA SER A 390 -37.04 -23.10 -24.05
C SER A 390 -37.40 -24.52 -23.61
N GLU A 391 -36.71 -25.09 -22.61
CA GLU A 391 -37.18 -26.30 -21.92
C GLU A 391 -38.34 -26.00 -20.97
N VAL A 392 -39.29 -26.94 -20.86
CA VAL A 392 -40.46 -26.81 -20.00
C VAL A 392 -40.09 -27.05 -18.53
N VAL A 393 -40.66 -26.27 -17.62
CA VAL A 393 -40.43 -26.43 -16.18
C VAL A 393 -41.23 -27.62 -15.65
N GLU A 394 -40.55 -28.69 -15.26
CA GLU A 394 -41.20 -29.93 -14.79
C GLU A 394 -41.05 -30.16 -13.28
N LYS A 395 -42.04 -30.78 -12.63
CA LYS A 395 -41.93 -31.25 -11.24
C LYS A 395 -41.56 -32.73 -11.20
N HIS A 396 -40.41 -33.04 -10.58
CA HIS A 396 -40.02 -34.42 -10.29
C HIS A 396 -40.88 -34.96 -9.14
N GLY A 397 -41.63 -36.05 -9.38
CA GLY A 397 -42.49 -36.68 -8.39
C GLY A 397 -43.96 -36.85 -8.82
N LEU A 398 -44.39 -36.21 -9.90
CA LEU A 398 -45.71 -36.42 -10.50
C LEU A 398 -45.68 -37.50 -11.60
N PRO A 399 -46.72 -38.35 -11.71
CA PRO A 399 -46.80 -39.36 -12.76
C PRO A 399 -46.97 -38.69 -14.13
N SER A 400 -46.15 -39.08 -15.10
CA SER A 400 -46.26 -38.65 -16.49
C SER A 400 -46.00 -39.82 -17.44
N THR A 401 -46.70 -39.83 -18.57
CA THR A 401 -46.51 -40.78 -19.66
C THR A 401 -45.77 -40.06 -20.79
N ASP A 402 -44.63 -40.59 -21.20
CA ASP A 402 -43.79 -39.98 -22.24
C ASP A 402 -44.48 -40.01 -23.60
N ALA A 403 -44.82 -38.83 -24.10
CA ALA A 403 -45.34 -38.61 -25.44
C ALA A 403 -44.75 -37.32 -26.03
N LEU A 404 -44.50 -37.32 -27.34
CA LEU A 404 -43.93 -36.19 -28.07
C LEU A 404 -45.03 -35.14 -28.26
N GLY A 405 -44.96 -34.05 -27.48
CA GLY A 405 -45.92 -32.94 -27.55
C GLY A 405 -45.78 -32.12 -28.84
N LEU A 406 -46.84 -31.42 -29.24
CA LEU A 406 -46.83 -30.59 -30.44
C LEU A 406 -46.04 -29.30 -30.19
N LYS A 407 -45.20 -28.83 -31.14
CA LYS A 407 -44.45 -27.57 -30.97
C LYS A 407 -45.35 -26.33 -30.87
N GLU A 408 -46.59 -26.41 -31.37
CA GLU A 408 -47.58 -25.34 -31.31
C GLU A 408 -48.13 -25.12 -29.90
N SER A 409 -48.05 -26.12 -29.01
CA SER A 409 -48.52 -26.02 -27.62
C SER A 409 -47.44 -25.47 -26.65
N LEU A 410 -46.23 -25.17 -27.14
CA LEU A 410 -45.14 -24.60 -26.34
C LEU A 410 -45.52 -23.30 -25.58
N PRO A 411 -46.28 -22.34 -26.16
CA PRO A 411 -46.69 -21.11 -25.47
C PRO A 411 -47.68 -21.32 -24.30
N LEU A 412 -48.26 -22.51 -24.16
CA LEU A 412 -49.17 -22.87 -23.06
C LEU A 412 -48.41 -23.35 -21.81
N TYR A 413 -47.15 -23.74 -21.98
CA TYR A 413 -46.28 -24.20 -20.90
C TYR A 413 -45.40 -23.08 -20.37
N VAL A 414 -44.99 -23.19 -19.10
CA VAL A 414 -43.94 -22.32 -18.55
C VAL A 414 -42.59 -22.87 -19.00
N VAL A 415 -41.81 -22.04 -19.70
CA VAL A 415 -40.52 -22.41 -20.29
C VAL A 415 -39.37 -21.60 -19.71
N ALA A 416 -38.17 -22.18 -19.71
CA ALA A 416 -36.95 -21.49 -19.31
C ALA A 416 -36.56 -20.41 -20.35
N ASP A 417 -36.44 -19.15 -19.91
CA ASP A 417 -36.14 -17.99 -20.75
C ASP A 417 -34.68 -17.97 -21.26
N ILE A 418 -33.74 -18.42 -20.41
CA ILE A 418 -32.30 -18.45 -20.70
C ILE A 418 -31.68 -19.78 -20.25
N ALA A 419 -30.61 -20.19 -20.92
CA ALA A 419 -29.79 -21.32 -20.49
C ALA A 419 -29.04 -20.94 -19.20
N THR A 420 -29.19 -21.76 -18.17
CA THR A 420 -28.66 -21.47 -16.83
C THR A 420 -27.46 -22.33 -16.49
N SER A 421 -26.47 -21.72 -15.82
CA SER A 421 -25.33 -22.42 -15.24
C SER A 421 -24.87 -21.71 -13.97
N PHE A 422 -24.12 -22.40 -13.12
CA PHE A 422 -23.57 -21.84 -11.89
C PHE A 422 -22.84 -20.50 -12.14
N THR A 423 -22.05 -20.43 -13.22
CA THR A 423 -21.24 -19.25 -13.56
C THR A 423 -22.08 -18.02 -13.96
N VAL A 424 -23.17 -18.25 -14.70
CA VAL A 424 -24.10 -17.20 -15.11
C VAL A 424 -24.84 -16.64 -13.89
N LEU A 425 -25.28 -17.52 -12.98
CA LEU A 425 -25.96 -17.11 -11.76
C LEU A 425 -25.08 -16.28 -10.83
N VAL A 426 -23.78 -16.62 -10.71
CA VAL A 426 -22.81 -15.79 -9.98
C VAL A 426 -22.74 -14.37 -10.57
N GLY A 427 -22.69 -14.24 -11.90
CA GLY A 427 -22.65 -12.94 -12.57
C GLY A 427 -23.91 -12.10 -12.42
N ILE A 428 -25.09 -12.74 -12.36
CA ILE A 428 -26.40 -12.11 -12.14
C ILE A 428 -26.60 -11.72 -10.67
N PHE A 429 -26.08 -12.51 -9.73
CA PHE A 429 -26.22 -12.23 -8.30
C PHE A 429 -25.27 -11.14 -7.82
N PHE A 430 -24.01 -11.11 -8.30
CA PHE A 430 -22.98 -10.20 -7.78
C PHE A 430 -23.39 -8.72 -7.63
N PRO A 431 -24.20 -8.10 -8.51
CA PRO A 431 -24.69 -6.73 -8.32
C PRO A 431 -25.41 -6.50 -6.98
N SER A 432 -26.03 -7.53 -6.39
CA SER A 432 -26.74 -7.45 -5.10
C SER A 432 -25.83 -7.16 -3.91
N VAL A 433 -24.55 -7.52 -3.98
CA VAL A 433 -23.58 -7.29 -2.90
C VAL A 433 -22.71 -6.04 -3.15
N THR A 434 -22.93 -5.35 -4.28
CA THR A 434 -22.21 -4.11 -4.60
C THR A 434 -22.71 -2.93 -3.76
N GLY A 435 -22.08 -1.76 -3.90
CA GLY A 435 -22.51 -0.56 -3.16
C GLY A 435 -21.81 -0.30 -1.82
N ILE A 436 -20.82 -1.12 -1.44
CA ILE A 436 -20.05 -0.95 -0.19
C ILE A 436 -19.34 0.41 -0.08
N MET A 437 -19.01 1.04 -1.22
CA MET A 437 -18.36 2.36 -1.26
C MET A 437 -19.27 3.50 -0.82
N ALA A 438 -20.60 3.27 -0.79
CA ALA A 438 -21.57 4.24 -0.32
C ALA A 438 -21.34 4.68 1.13
N GLY A 439 -20.77 3.81 1.98
CA GLY A 439 -20.43 4.15 3.35
C GLY A 439 -19.39 5.29 3.48
N SER A 440 -18.54 5.47 2.46
CA SER A 440 -17.51 6.51 2.42
C SER A 440 -17.90 7.74 1.61
N ASN A 441 -19.06 7.71 0.93
CA ASN A 441 -19.51 8.79 0.06
C ASN A 441 -19.93 10.06 0.81
N ARG A 442 -19.99 10.04 2.15
CA ARG A 442 -20.25 11.21 3.00
C ARG A 442 -19.12 11.49 3.99
N SER A 443 -17.87 11.27 3.58
CA SER A 443 -16.72 11.39 4.47
C SER A 443 -16.61 12.76 5.16
N GLY A 444 -17.05 13.85 4.51
CA GLY A 444 -16.98 15.22 5.03
C GLY A 444 -18.04 15.58 6.10
N ASP A 445 -19.18 14.89 6.13
CA ASP A 445 -20.28 15.21 7.06
C ASP A 445 -20.21 14.42 8.38
N LEU A 446 -19.25 13.51 8.51
CA LEU A 446 -19.12 12.61 9.66
C LEU A 446 -18.36 13.28 10.81
N ARG A 447 -18.84 13.10 12.05
CA ARG A 447 -18.14 13.57 13.25
C ARG A 447 -16.75 12.95 13.40
N ASP A 448 -16.63 11.66 13.12
CA ASP A 448 -15.39 10.89 13.13
C ASP A 448 -15.45 9.87 11.99
N ALA A 449 -14.87 10.25 10.84
CA ALA A 449 -14.87 9.42 9.64
C ALA A 449 -14.00 8.17 9.80
N GLN A 450 -12.85 8.27 10.49
CA GLN A 450 -11.90 7.15 10.66
C GLN A 450 -12.50 6.01 11.46
N LYS A 451 -13.34 6.30 12.46
CA LYS A 451 -14.06 5.27 13.23
C LYS A 451 -15.38 4.86 12.57
N SER A 452 -16.13 5.81 12.01
CA SER A 452 -17.48 5.54 11.50
C SER A 452 -17.49 4.74 10.21
N ILE A 453 -16.56 4.99 9.28
CA ILE A 453 -16.53 4.30 7.98
C ILE A 453 -16.29 2.79 8.15
N PRO A 454 -15.27 2.32 8.91
CA PRO A 454 -15.06 0.89 9.12
C PRO A 454 -16.22 0.20 9.82
N VAL A 455 -16.71 0.79 10.93
CA VAL A 455 -17.76 0.18 11.75
C VAL A 455 -19.08 0.12 10.97
N GLY A 456 -19.47 1.22 10.33
CA GLY A 456 -20.74 1.29 9.60
C GLY A 456 -20.76 0.39 8.36
N THR A 457 -19.65 0.33 7.60
CA THR A 457 -19.59 -0.46 6.37
C THR A 457 -19.56 -1.96 6.67
N ILE A 458 -18.73 -2.40 7.61
CA ILE A 458 -18.65 -3.83 7.98
C ILE A 458 -19.98 -4.29 8.59
N LEU A 459 -20.60 -3.47 9.45
CA LEU A 459 -21.90 -3.81 10.04
C LEU A 459 -22.98 -3.92 8.96
N ALA A 460 -23.00 -3.00 7.98
CA ALA A 460 -23.97 -3.07 6.87
C ALA A 460 -23.82 -4.37 6.07
N ILE A 461 -22.58 -4.73 5.70
CA ILE A 461 -22.30 -5.98 4.98
C ILE A 461 -22.76 -7.17 5.81
N VAL A 462 -22.38 -7.26 7.09
CA VAL A 462 -22.78 -8.38 7.97
C VAL A 462 -24.30 -8.50 8.12
N THR A 463 -25.02 -7.37 8.21
CA THR A 463 -26.50 -7.37 8.24
C THR A 463 -27.10 -7.91 6.95
N THR A 464 -26.53 -7.54 5.79
CA THR A 464 -26.99 -8.06 4.49
C THR A 464 -26.62 -9.54 4.31
N SER A 465 -25.38 -9.92 4.63
CA SER A 465 -24.77 -11.20 4.23
C SER A 465 -24.93 -12.36 5.21
N LEU A 466 -24.81 -12.14 6.53
CA LEU A 466 -24.56 -13.22 7.51
C LEU A 466 -25.61 -13.38 8.60
N VAL A 467 -26.25 -12.31 9.07
CA VAL A 467 -27.04 -12.38 10.32
C VAL A 467 -28.56 -12.49 10.09
N SER A 468 -29.14 -11.99 8.99
CA SER A 468 -30.61 -12.08 8.83
C SER A 468 -31.21 -12.00 7.42
N THR A 469 -30.57 -11.44 6.38
CA THR A 469 -31.30 -11.10 5.13
C THR A 469 -31.09 -12.07 3.97
N ASP A 470 -29.93 -12.11 3.33
CA ASP A 470 -29.73 -12.91 2.10
C ASP A 470 -29.73 -14.42 2.38
N PHE A 471 -28.93 -14.86 3.34
CA PHE A 471 -28.86 -16.27 3.76
C PHE A 471 -30.22 -16.78 4.24
N SER A 472 -30.91 -15.98 5.06
CA SER A 472 -32.23 -16.31 5.58
C SER A 472 -33.28 -16.35 4.47
N SER A 473 -33.25 -15.39 3.52
CA SER A 473 -34.20 -15.35 2.40
C SER A 473 -34.02 -16.54 1.46
N VAL A 474 -32.79 -16.97 1.18
CA VAL A 474 -32.52 -18.17 0.37
C VAL A 474 -33.13 -19.42 1.00
N VAL A 475 -32.92 -19.61 2.32
CA VAL A 475 -33.50 -20.74 3.05
C VAL A 475 -35.02 -20.62 3.12
N LEU A 476 -35.54 -19.42 3.38
CA LEU A 476 -36.98 -19.16 3.49
C LEU A 476 -37.71 -19.46 2.18
N PHE A 477 -37.19 -18.99 1.04
CA PHE A 477 -37.80 -19.24 -0.26
C PHE A 477 -37.78 -20.73 -0.62
N GLY A 478 -36.65 -21.42 -0.40
CA GLY A 478 -36.55 -22.85 -0.62
C GLY A 478 -37.44 -23.69 0.30
N ALA A 479 -37.75 -23.21 1.50
CA ALA A 479 -38.60 -23.92 2.46
C ALA A 479 -40.11 -23.67 2.26
N CYS A 480 -40.51 -22.49 1.79
CA CYS A 480 -41.92 -22.08 1.75
C CYS A 480 -42.57 -22.25 0.37
N ILE A 481 -41.80 -22.11 -0.72
CA ILE A 481 -42.31 -22.01 -2.10
C ILE A 481 -42.00 -23.29 -2.87
N GLU A 482 -42.97 -23.75 -3.65
CA GLU A 482 -42.84 -24.92 -4.52
C GLU A 482 -41.81 -24.70 -5.63
N GLY A 483 -41.00 -25.72 -5.94
CA GLY A 483 -39.85 -25.59 -6.85
C GLY A 483 -40.20 -25.20 -8.29
N VAL A 484 -41.39 -25.55 -8.78
CA VAL A 484 -41.89 -25.10 -10.10
C VAL A 484 -42.18 -23.60 -10.13
N VAL A 485 -42.69 -23.03 -9.04
CA VAL A 485 -42.98 -21.59 -8.92
C VAL A 485 -41.68 -20.81 -8.76
N LEU A 486 -40.70 -21.36 -8.03
CA LEU A 486 -39.38 -20.73 -7.92
C LEU A 486 -38.66 -20.65 -9.27
N ARG A 487 -38.79 -21.64 -10.15
CA ARG A 487 -38.15 -21.64 -11.48
C ARG A 487 -38.86 -20.76 -12.51
N ASP A 488 -40.06 -20.31 -12.21
CA ASP A 488 -40.81 -19.37 -13.03
C ASP A 488 -40.39 -17.92 -12.73
N LYS A 489 -39.71 -17.31 -13.71
CA LYS A 489 -39.13 -15.96 -13.58
C LYS A 489 -40.19 -14.85 -13.58
N TYR A 490 -41.26 -14.99 -14.36
CA TYR A 490 -42.28 -13.96 -14.56
C TYR A 490 -43.57 -14.23 -13.78
N GLY A 491 -43.69 -15.42 -13.19
CA GLY A 491 -44.86 -15.82 -12.40
C GLY A 491 -46.06 -16.22 -13.26
N ASP A 492 -45.84 -16.66 -14.50
CA ASP A 492 -46.89 -17.10 -15.41
C ASP A 492 -47.72 -18.28 -14.85
N GLY A 493 -47.13 -19.12 -14.00
CA GLY A 493 -47.82 -20.21 -13.29
C GLY A 493 -48.68 -19.77 -12.11
N VAL A 494 -48.53 -18.54 -11.63
CA VAL A 494 -49.26 -17.93 -10.49
C VAL A 494 -49.97 -16.63 -10.91
N SER A 495 -50.54 -16.62 -12.11
CA SER A 495 -51.32 -15.51 -12.67
C SER A 495 -50.55 -14.19 -12.75
N ARG A 496 -49.28 -14.23 -13.18
CA ARG A 496 -48.34 -13.10 -13.25
C ARG A 496 -48.22 -12.32 -11.95
N ASN A 497 -48.31 -13.00 -10.81
CA ASN A 497 -47.90 -12.41 -9.54
C ASN A 497 -46.39 -12.58 -9.35
N LEU A 498 -45.77 -11.56 -8.78
CA LEU A 498 -44.36 -11.61 -8.43
C LEU A 498 -44.16 -12.68 -7.33
N VAL A 499 -43.29 -13.67 -7.59
CA VAL A 499 -43.14 -14.89 -6.75
C VAL A 499 -42.76 -14.59 -5.29
N VAL A 500 -41.93 -13.59 -5.02
CA VAL A 500 -41.69 -13.17 -3.62
C VAL A 500 -42.87 -12.37 -3.04
N GLY A 501 -43.68 -11.73 -3.88
CA GLY A 501 -44.90 -11.03 -3.46
C GLY A 501 -46.00 -11.98 -3.00
N THR A 502 -46.13 -13.17 -3.60
CA THR A 502 -47.12 -14.18 -3.17
C THR A 502 -46.86 -14.72 -1.77
N LEU A 503 -45.61 -14.66 -1.29
CA LEU A 503 -45.25 -15.02 0.08
C LEU A 503 -45.53 -13.89 1.09
N ALA A 504 -45.55 -12.63 0.65
CA ALA A 504 -45.54 -11.47 1.54
C ALA A 504 -46.89 -11.20 2.22
N TRP A 505 -46.82 -10.76 3.49
CA TRP A 505 -47.99 -10.26 4.25
C TRP A 505 -47.89 -8.73 4.43
N PRO A 506 -48.96 -7.95 4.30
CA PRO A 506 -50.38 -8.33 4.15
C PRO A 506 -50.90 -8.55 2.72
N SER A 507 -50.21 -8.06 1.69
CA SER A 507 -50.60 -8.31 0.29
C SER A 507 -49.39 -8.29 -0.66
N PRO A 508 -49.48 -8.98 -1.82
CA PRO A 508 -48.40 -8.97 -2.83
C PRO A 508 -48.07 -7.57 -3.36
N TRP A 509 -49.06 -6.68 -3.39
CA TRP A 509 -48.91 -5.29 -3.87
C TRP A 509 -47.93 -4.46 -3.04
N VAL A 510 -47.70 -4.81 -1.77
CA VAL A 510 -46.70 -4.12 -0.93
C VAL A 510 -45.30 -4.29 -1.53
N ILE A 511 -44.98 -5.49 -2.01
CA ILE A 511 -43.67 -5.77 -2.63
C ILE A 511 -43.60 -5.18 -4.04
N VAL A 512 -44.67 -5.26 -4.82
CA VAL A 512 -44.69 -4.68 -6.19
C VAL A 512 -44.45 -3.17 -6.14
N ILE A 513 -45.18 -2.43 -5.30
CA ILE A 513 -45.02 -0.98 -5.15
C ILE A 513 -43.68 -0.63 -4.47
N GLY A 514 -43.31 -1.38 -3.42
CA GLY A 514 -42.09 -1.14 -2.66
C GLY A 514 -40.82 -1.35 -3.50
N SER A 515 -40.76 -2.43 -4.27
CA SER A 515 -39.64 -2.74 -5.18
C SER A 515 -39.56 -1.76 -6.35
N PHE A 516 -40.70 -1.28 -6.88
CA PHE A 516 -40.73 -0.24 -7.91
C PHE A 516 -40.06 1.05 -7.43
N PHE A 517 -40.49 1.60 -6.29
CA PHE A 517 -39.91 2.83 -5.73
C PHE A 517 -38.46 2.65 -5.28
N SER A 518 -38.12 1.49 -4.70
CA SER A 518 -36.74 1.14 -4.34
C SER A 518 -35.81 1.20 -5.56
N THR A 519 -36.24 0.57 -6.66
CA THR A 519 -35.46 0.50 -7.90
C THR A 519 -35.32 1.87 -8.56
N CYS A 520 -36.40 2.67 -8.58
CA CYS A 520 -36.35 4.05 -9.06
C CYS A 520 -35.38 4.92 -8.23
N GLY A 521 -35.40 4.75 -6.89
CA GLY A 521 -34.49 5.44 -5.98
C GLY A 521 -33.03 5.10 -6.22
N ALA A 522 -32.71 3.81 -6.39
CA ALA A 522 -31.36 3.33 -6.69
C ALA A 522 -30.87 3.82 -8.07
N GLY A 523 -31.76 3.87 -9.06
CA GLY A 523 -31.50 4.46 -10.38
C GLY A 523 -31.17 5.95 -10.30
N LEU A 524 -31.97 6.76 -9.57
CA LEU A 524 -31.71 8.19 -9.36
C LEU A 524 -30.38 8.43 -8.63
N GLN A 525 -30.08 7.60 -7.62
CA GLN A 525 -28.83 7.69 -6.87
C GLN A 525 -27.61 7.41 -7.74
N SER A 526 -27.67 6.37 -8.58
CA SER A 526 -26.59 6.03 -9.52
C SER A 526 -26.40 7.13 -10.57
N LEU A 527 -27.50 7.67 -11.10
CA LEU A 527 -27.49 8.75 -12.10
C LEU A 527 -27.03 10.11 -11.54
N THR A 528 -27.13 10.32 -10.22
CA THR A 528 -26.58 11.53 -9.56
C THR A 528 -25.14 11.33 -9.10
N GLY A 529 -24.77 10.12 -8.68
CA GLY A 529 -23.44 9.81 -8.17
C GLY A 529 -22.37 9.71 -9.26
N ALA A 530 -22.67 9.03 -10.38
CA ALA A 530 -21.70 8.82 -11.45
C ALA A 530 -21.18 10.14 -12.07
N PRO A 531 -22.02 11.16 -12.37
CA PRO A 531 -21.55 12.45 -12.87
C PRO A 531 -20.65 13.20 -11.87
N ARG A 532 -20.98 13.15 -10.57
CA ARG A 532 -20.19 13.81 -9.50
C ARG A 532 -18.81 13.18 -9.39
N LEU A 533 -18.73 11.86 -9.52
CA LEU A 533 -17.47 11.14 -9.55
C LEU A 533 -16.62 11.52 -10.77
N LEU A 534 -17.21 11.54 -11.96
CA LEU A 534 -16.50 11.94 -13.18
C LEU A 534 -16.00 13.38 -13.13
N GLN A 535 -16.81 14.28 -12.56
CA GLN A 535 -16.43 15.68 -12.35
C GLN A 535 -15.24 15.81 -11.38
N ALA A 536 -15.18 15.01 -10.31
CA ALA A 536 -14.06 14.99 -9.39
C ALA A 536 -12.77 14.52 -10.08
N ILE A 537 -12.85 13.45 -10.87
CA ILE A 537 -11.73 12.95 -11.68
C ILE A 537 -11.23 14.01 -12.67
N ALA A 538 -12.14 14.72 -13.33
CA ALA A 538 -11.79 15.78 -14.28
C ALA A 538 -11.11 16.98 -13.60
N LYS A 539 -11.52 17.34 -12.38
CA LYS A 539 -10.94 18.45 -11.61
C LYS A 539 -9.53 18.16 -11.10
N ASP A 540 -9.21 16.90 -10.79
CA ASP A 540 -7.85 16.49 -10.42
C ASP A 540 -6.84 16.59 -11.59
N ASN A 541 -7.31 16.82 -12.83
CA ASN A 541 -6.50 16.95 -14.04
C ASN A 541 -5.50 15.78 -14.24
N ILE A 542 -5.88 14.57 -13.81
CA ILE A 542 -5.09 13.35 -14.03
C ILE A 542 -5.16 12.86 -15.49
N ILE A 543 -6.25 13.20 -16.19
CA ILE A 543 -6.51 12.81 -17.58
C ILE A 543 -6.89 14.07 -18.36
N PRO A 544 -5.99 14.63 -19.19
CA PRO A 544 -6.21 15.91 -19.85
C PRO A 544 -7.47 15.97 -20.73
N PHE A 545 -7.81 14.89 -21.44
CA PHE A 545 -8.98 14.87 -22.33
C PHE A 545 -10.33 14.87 -21.58
N LEU A 546 -10.36 14.51 -20.30
CA LEU A 546 -11.59 14.54 -19.49
C LEU A 546 -11.90 15.92 -18.91
N ARG A 547 -11.05 16.93 -19.14
CA ARG A 547 -11.19 18.28 -18.57
C ARG A 547 -12.53 18.96 -18.88
N VAL A 548 -13.12 18.68 -20.05
CA VAL A 548 -14.43 19.22 -20.45
C VAL A 548 -15.55 18.80 -19.49
N PHE A 549 -15.45 17.60 -18.91
CA PHE A 549 -16.45 17.06 -17.99
C PHE A 549 -16.36 17.66 -16.56
N GLY A 550 -15.35 18.47 -16.27
CA GLY A 550 -15.22 19.20 -15.00
C GLY A 550 -16.17 20.40 -14.86
N HIS A 551 -16.83 20.81 -15.95
CA HIS A 551 -17.72 21.98 -15.96
C HIS A 551 -18.99 21.74 -15.12
N GLY A 552 -19.23 22.62 -14.15
CA GLY A 552 -20.42 22.59 -13.29
C GLY A 552 -21.19 23.91 -13.29
N LYS A 553 -22.49 23.84 -12.97
CA LYS A 553 -23.31 25.03 -12.66
C LYS A 553 -22.77 25.72 -11.39
N ALA A 554 -23.22 26.94 -11.10
CA ALA A 554 -22.86 27.66 -9.86
C ALA A 554 -23.14 26.85 -8.57
N ASN A 555 -24.12 25.94 -8.63
CA ASN A 555 -24.46 25.05 -7.52
C ASN A 555 -23.46 23.90 -7.32
N GLY A 556 -22.51 23.69 -8.24
CA GLY A 556 -21.56 22.57 -8.26
C GLY A 556 -22.03 21.37 -9.09
N GLU A 557 -23.25 21.41 -9.63
CA GLU A 557 -23.85 20.28 -10.37
C GLU A 557 -23.22 20.11 -11.76
N PRO A 558 -22.75 18.91 -12.13
CA PRO A 558 -22.11 18.65 -13.41
C PRO A 558 -23.12 18.60 -14.56
N THR A 559 -22.80 19.24 -15.68
CA THR A 559 -23.66 19.29 -16.88
C THR A 559 -23.22 18.29 -17.94
N TRP A 560 -22.00 18.45 -18.47
CA TRP A 560 -21.46 17.55 -19.51
C TRP A 560 -21.25 16.12 -19.01
N ALA A 561 -20.85 15.93 -17.75
CA ALA A 561 -20.73 14.59 -17.18
C ALA A 561 -22.08 13.88 -17.03
N LEU A 562 -23.16 14.62 -16.71
CA LEU A 562 -24.52 14.06 -16.67
C LEU A 562 -24.97 13.61 -18.07
N LEU A 563 -24.68 14.42 -19.10
CA LEU A 563 -24.97 14.04 -20.49
C LEU A 563 -24.23 12.77 -20.90
N LEU A 564 -22.94 12.64 -20.56
CA LEU A 564 -22.16 11.44 -20.85
C LEU A 564 -22.72 10.21 -20.12
N THR A 565 -23.08 10.33 -18.84
CA THR A 565 -23.70 9.22 -18.11
C THR A 565 -25.02 8.78 -18.70
N ALA A 566 -25.86 9.73 -19.15
CA ALA A 566 -27.11 9.40 -19.81
C ALA A 566 -26.85 8.64 -21.13
N LEU A 567 -25.88 9.07 -21.93
CA LEU A 567 -25.51 8.39 -23.17
C LEU A 567 -24.97 6.97 -22.95
N ILE A 568 -24.13 6.77 -21.92
CA ILE A 568 -23.61 5.43 -21.60
C ILE A 568 -24.71 4.55 -20.99
N ALA A 569 -25.56 5.09 -20.12
CA ALA A 569 -26.70 4.36 -19.57
C ALA A 569 -27.69 3.93 -20.66
N GLU A 570 -27.90 4.78 -21.66
CA GLU A 570 -28.72 4.48 -22.85
C GLU A 570 -28.19 3.25 -23.60
N LEU A 571 -26.87 3.10 -23.76
CA LEU A 571 -26.28 1.88 -24.34
C LEU A 571 -26.66 0.61 -23.53
N GLY A 572 -26.72 0.72 -22.20
CA GLY A 572 -27.18 -0.35 -21.33
C GLY A 572 -28.68 -0.67 -21.48
N ILE A 573 -29.51 0.36 -21.70
CA ILE A 573 -30.95 0.19 -21.92
C ILE A 573 -31.25 -0.44 -23.29
N LEU A 574 -30.47 -0.13 -24.33
CA LEU A 574 -30.63 -0.71 -25.66
C LEU A 574 -30.41 -2.24 -25.69
N ILE A 575 -29.60 -2.77 -24.76
CA ILE A 575 -29.45 -4.22 -24.55
C ILE A 575 -30.79 -4.86 -24.12
N ALA A 576 -31.64 -4.11 -23.41
CA ALA A 576 -33.03 -4.43 -23.03
C ALA A 576 -33.24 -5.60 -22.06
N SER A 577 -32.27 -6.52 -21.93
CA SER A 577 -32.33 -7.64 -21.01
C SER A 577 -31.52 -7.38 -19.73
N LEU A 578 -32.19 -7.37 -18.58
CA LEU A 578 -31.56 -7.20 -17.26
C LEU A 578 -30.44 -8.22 -17.02
N ASP A 579 -30.66 -9.48 -17.40
CA ASP A 579 -29.76 -10.60 -17.10
C ASP A 579 -28.43 -10.54 -17.89
N MET A 580 -28.39 -9.80 -19.00
CA MET A 580 -27.15 -9.55 -19.76
C MET A 580 -26.41 -8.30 -19.29
N VAL A 581 -27.12 -7.31 -18.75
CA VAL A 581 -26.53 -6.07 -18.21
C VAL A 581 -25.85 -6.33 -16.87
N ALA A 582 -26.42 -7.20 -16.03
CA ALA A 582 -25.88 -7.52 -14.71
C ALA A 582 -24.42 -8.04 -14.73
N PRO A 583 -24.04 -9.04 -15.57
CA PRO A 583 -22.65 -9.48 -15.69
C PRO A 583 -21.68 -8.39 -16.15
N ILE A 584 -22.10 -7.50 -17.05
CA ILE A 584 -21.26 -6.39 -17.53
C ILE A 584 -20.93 -5.45 -16.37
N LEU A 585 -21.93 -5.11 -15.55
CA LEU A 585 -21.75 -4.33 -14.34
C LEU A 585 -20.82 -5.02 -13.34
N SER A 586 -21.02 -6.32 -13.13
CA SER A 586 -20.20 -7.14 -12.22
C SER A 586 -18.72 -7.09 -12.57
N MET A 587 -18.37 -7.07 -13.87
CA MET A 587 -16.97 -6.93 -14.31
C MET A 587 -16.33 -5.62 -13.86
N PHE A 588 -17.03 -4.49 -14.01
CA PHE A 588 -16.49 -3.19 -13.60
C PHE A 588 -16.32 -3.06 -12.09
N PHE A 589 -17.26 -3.58 -11.30
CA PHE A 589 -17.15 -3.57 -9.83
C PHE A 589 -16.09 -4.54 -9.31
N LEU A 590 -16.00 -5.75 -9.87
CA LEU A 590 -14.94 -6.70 -9.53
C LEU A 590 -13.56 -6.14 -9.86
N MET A 591 -13.41 -5.44 -10.98
CA MET A 591 -12.16 -4.77 -11.35
C MET A 591 -11.81 -3.62 -10.40
N CYS A 592 -12.79 -2.82 -9.99
CA CYS A 592 -12.62 -1.78 -8.98
C CYS A 592 -12.13 -2.38 -7.63
N TYR A 593 -12.78 -3.44 -7.16
CA TYR A 593 -12.42 -4.13 -5.92
C TYR A 593 -11.07 -4.84 -6.01
N LEU A 594 -10.72 -5.39 -7.18
CA LEU A 594 -9.41 -5.97 -7.46
C LEU A 594 -8.29 -4.94 -7.25
N PHE A 595 -8.41 -3.74 -7.82
CA PHE A 595 -7.37 -2.70 -7.68
C PHE A 595 -7.27 -2.16 -6.26
N VAL A 596 -8.39 -1.98 -5.56
CA VAL A 596 -8.38 -1.57 -4.14
C VAL A 596 -7.62 -2.60 -3.29
N ASN A 597 -7.92 -3.88 -3.47
CA ASN A 597 -7.28 -4.96 -2.72
C ASN A 597 -5.79 -5.13 -3.07
N LEU A 598 -5.46 -5.05 -4.37
CA LEU A 598 -4.08 -5.10 -4.86
C LEU A 598 -3.25 -3.96 -4.30
N ALA A 599 -3.75 -2.72 -4.37
CA ALA A 599 -3.03 -1.54 -3.92
C ALA A 599 -2.72 -1.62 -2.42
N CYS A 600 -3.69 -1.94 -1.55
CA CYS A 600 -3.45 -2.08 -0.11
C CYS A 600 -2.36 -3.13 0.19
N ALA A 601 -2.43 -4.30 -0.47
CA ALA A 601 -1.45 -5.36 -0.26
C ALA A 601 -0.04 -4.94 -0.71
N VAL A 602 0.08 -4.36 -1.90
CA VAL A 602 1.36 -3.91 -2.49
C VAL A 602 1.98 -2.79 -1.64
N GLN A 603 1.20 -1.83 -1.18
CA GLN A 603 1.71 -0.72 -0.39
C GLN A 603 2.25 -1.16 0.98
N THR A 604 1.56 -2.10 1.64
CA THR A 604 2.06 -2.72 2.87
C THR A 604 3.33 -3.54 2.62
N LEU A 605 3.39 -4.33 1.54
CA LEU A 605 4.56 -5.15 1.19
C LEU A 605 5.79 -4.31 0.84
N LEU A 606 5.61 -3.23 0.08
CA LEU A 606 6.68 -2.34 -0.36
C LEU A 606 7.11 -1.33 0.71
N ARG A 607 6.41 -1.26 1.85
CA ARG A 607 6.60 -0.27 2.91
C ARG A 607 6.65 1.15 2.35
N THR A 608 5.59 1.54 1.65
CA THR A 608 5.46 2.89 1.12
C THR A 608 5.48 3.90 2.28
N PRO A 609 6.23 5.03 2.19
CA PRO A 609 6.48 5.91 3.34
C PRO A 609 5.21 6.43 4.06
N ASN A 610 4.19 6.80 3.27
CA ASN A 610 2.97 7.43 3.77
C ASN A 610 1.85 6.43 4.12
N TRP A 611 2.11 5.12 4.05
CA TRP A 611 1.09 4.10 4.31
C TRP A 611 1.27 3.47 5.69
N ARG A 612 0.41 3.84 6.63
CA ARG A 612 0.44 3.36 8.01
C ARG A 612 -0.99 3.10 8.51
N PRO A 613 -1.67 2.07 7.99
CA PRO A 613 -3.05 1.79 8.37
C PRO A 613 -3.13 1.45 9.87
N ARG A 614 -4.01 2.16 10.60
CA ARG A 614 -4.20 1.97 12.06
C ARG A 614 -5.28 0.94 12.41
N PHE A 615 -5.96 0.38 11.41
CA PHE A 615 -7.04 -0.58 11.62
C PHE A 615 -6.53 -1.92 12.17
N LYS A 616 -7.07 -2.34 13.32
CA LYS A 616 -6.60 -3.53 14.08
C LYS A 616 -6.74 -4.86 13.32
N TYR A 617 -7.80 -5.01 12.51
CA TYR A 617 -8.10 -6.27 11.82
C TYR A 617 -7.51 -6.33 10.39
N TYR A 618 -6.71 -5.34 10.00
CA TYR A 618 -6.07 -5.32 8.69
C TYR A 618 -4.79 -6.17 8.70
N HIS A 619 -4.64 -7.01 7.67
CA HIS A 619 -3.40 -7.70 7.34
C HIS A 619 -3.27 -7.83 5.82
N TRP A 620 -2.06 -7.70 5.28
CA TRP A 620 -1.81 -7.73 3.82
C TRP A 620 -2.32 -9.03 3.16
N ALA A 621 -2.28 -10.15 3.89
CA ALA A 621 -2.77 -11.44 3.38
C ALA A 621 -4.30 -11.46 3.16
N LEU A 622 -5.08 -10.71 3.97
CA LEU A 622 -6.53 -10.61 3.77
C LEU A 622 -6.85 -9.84 2.50
N SER A 623 -6.13 -8.75 2.23
CA SER A 623 -6.25 -8.00 0.97
C SER A 623 -5.80 -8.83 -0.23
N PHE A 624 -4.73 -9.61 -0.09
CA PHE A 624 -4.29 -10.53 -1.15
C PHE A 624 -5.33 -11.64 -1.45
N LEU A 625 -5.98 -12.17 -0.42
CA LEU A 625 -7.07 -13.14 -0.57
C LEU A 625 -8.32 -12.51 -1.21
N GLY A 626 -8.64 -11.26 -0.85
CA GLY A 626 -9.70 -10.50 -1.53
C GLY A 626 -9.39 -10.26 -3.00
N MET A 627 -8.14 -9.93 -3.33
CA MET A 627 -7.66 -9.77 -4.70
C MET A 627 -7.79 -11.07 -5.51
N SER A 628 -7.35 -12.21 -4.95
CA SER A 628 -7.44 -13.49 -5.66
C SER A 628 -8.89 -13.93 -5.90
N LEU A 629 -9.78 -13.69 -4.93
CA LEU A 629 -11.20 -14.02 -5.06
C LEU A 629 -11.91 -13.12 -6.10
N CYS A 630 -11.61 -11.82 -6.13
CA CYS A 630 -12.10 -10.91 -7.19
C CYS A 630 -11.69 -11.41 -8.58
N LEU A 631 -10.42 -11.80 -8.73
CA LEU A 631 -9.86 -12.28 -9.99
C LEU A 631 -10.51 -13.61 -10.40
N ALA A 632 -10.69 -14.55 -9.45
CA ALA A 632 -11.40 -15.80 -9.73
C ALA A 632 -12.84 -15.56 -10.23
N LEU A 633 -13.60 -14.68 -9.57
CA LEU A 633 -14.97 -14.35 -9.98
C LEU A 633 -15.06 -13.72 -11.37
N MET A 634 -14.10 -12.85 -11.73
CA MET A 634 -14.04 -12.26 -13.08
C MET A 634 -13.84 -13.33 -14.16
N PHE A 635 -12.88 -14.24 -13.96
CA PHE A 635 -12.60 -15.29 -14.94
C PHE A 635 -13.72 -16.34 -15.02
N VAL A 636 -14.38 -16.64 -13.91
CA VAL A 636 -15.53 -17.55 -13.87
C VAL A 636 -16.72 -16.98 -14.63
N SER A 637 -16.98 -15.68 -14.53
CA SER A 637 -18.11 -15.08 -15.22
C SER A 637 -17.85 -14.91 -16.72
N SER A 638 -16.72 -14.32 -17.11
CA SER A 638 -16.31 -14.27 -18.52
C SER A 638 -14.82 -13.97 -18.63
N TRP A 639 -14.05 -15.01 -18.96
CA TRP A 639 -12.59 -14.91 -19.08
C TRP A 639 -12.15 -13.94 -20.19
N TYR A 640 -12.88 -13.85 -21.31
CA TYR A 640 -12.50 -13.00 -22.43
C TYR A 640 -12.77 -11.52 -22.15
N TYR A 641 -13.92 -11.18 -21.55
CA TYR A 641 -14.19 -9.81 -21.09
C TYR A 641 -13.25 -9.39 -19.96
N ALA A 642 -12.92 -10.32 -19.05
CA ALA A 642 -11.97 -10.05 -17.96
C ALA A 642 -10.58 -9.68 -18.51
N LEU A 643 -10.05 -10.40 -19.50
CA LEU A 643 -8.75 -10.09 -20.10
C LEU A 643 -8.75 -8.72 -20.79
N VAL A 644 -9.79 -8.40 -21.56
CA VAL A 644 -9.92 -7.09 -22.23
C VAL A 644 -10.03 -5.96 -21.22
N ALA A 645 -10.84 -6.13 -20.16
CA ALA A 645 -11.02 -5.12 -19.12
C ALA A 645 -9.71 -4.86 -18.35
N MET A 646 -8.98 -5.90 -17.97
CA MET A 646 -7.68 -5.76 -17.30
C MET A 646 -6.64 -5.08 -18.18
N LEU A 647 -6.62 -5.38 -19.49
CA LEU A 647 -5.73 -4.70 -20.44
C LEU A 647 -6.05 -3.20 -20.52
N ILE A 648 -7.32 -2.84 -20.67
CA ILE A 648 -7.76 -1.43 -20.73
C ILE A 648 -7.40 -0.70 -19.44
N ALA A 649 -7.66 -1.31 -18.27
CA ALA A 649 -7.33 -0.69 -17.00
C ALA A 649 -5.81 -0.56 -16.77
N GLY A 650 -5.01 -1.53 -17.22
CA GLY A 650 -3.55 -1.43 -17.21
C GLY A 650 -3.03 -0.30 -18.09
N MET A 651 -3.62 -0.10 -19.27
CA MET A 651 -3.29 1.04 -20.15
C MET A 651 -3.66 2.37 -19.50
N ILE A 652 -4.83 2.46 -18.85
CA ILE A 652 -5.25 3.67 -18.11
C ILE A 652 -4.28 3.96 -16.96
N TYR A 653 -3.91 2.95 -16.17
CA TYR A 653 -2.95 3.11 -15.07
C TYR A 653 -1.61 3.65 -15.59
N LYS A 654 -1.05 3.05 -16.64
CA LYS A 654 0.21 3.51 -17.24
C LYS A 654 0.12 4.88 -17.88
N TYR A 655 -1.03 5.22 -18.48
CA TYR A 655 -1.26 6.54 -19.04
C TYR A 655 -1.27 7.63 -17.95
N ILE A 656 -1.92 7.37 -16.81
CA ILE A 656 -1.94 8.31 -15.68
C ILE A 656 -0.54 8.46 -15.08
N GLU A 657 0.21 7.36 -14.92
CA GLU A 657 1.60 7.39 -14.43
C GLU A 657 2.50 8.25 -15.36
N TYR A 658 2.36 8.09 -16.67
CA TYR A 658 3.10 8.88 -17.67
C TYR A 658 2.76 10.38 -17.59
N GLN A 659 1.47 10.72 -17.56
CA GLN A 659 1.03 12.13 -17.48
C GLN A 659 1.40 12.77 -16.14
N GLY A 660 1.35 12.00 -15.04
CA GLY A 660 1.83 12.44 -13.74
C GLY A 660 3.32 12.78 -13.76
N ALA A 661 4.13 11.90 -14.37
CA ALA A 661 5.56 12.12 -14.53
C ALA A 661 5.88 13.31 -15.45
N GLU A 662 5.16 13.48 -16.55
CA GLU A 662 5.31 14.61 -17.46
C GLU A 662 4.98 15.95 -16.76
N LYS A 663 3.93 15.98 -15.94
CA LYS A 663 3.55 17.18 -15.18
C LYS A 663 4.52 17.51 -14.04
N GLU A 664 5.04 16.50 -13.34
CA GLU A 664 5.96 16.70 -12.21
C GLU A 664 7.38 17.06 -12.68
N TRP A 665 7.87 16.45 -13.76
CA TRP A 665 9.27 16.55 -14.21
C TRP A 665 9.47 17.23 -15.56
N GLY A 666 8.41 17.59 -16.26
CA GLY A 666 8.43 18.24 -17.59
C GLY A 666 8.60 17.28 -18.78
N ASP A 667 9.12 16.06 -18.56
CA ASP A 667 9.27 15.01 -19.58
C ASP A 667 8.74 13.69 -19.00
N GLY A 668 7.85 13.01 -19.74
CA GLY A 668 7.20 11.79 -19.28
C GLY A 668 8.16 10.62 -19.07
N ILE A 669 9.02 10.29 -20.06
CA ILE A 669 9.86 9.08 -19.97
C ILE A 669 10.99 9.27 -18.95
N ARG A 670 11.66 10.43 -18.99
CA ARG A 670 12.68 10.77 -17.99
C ARG A 670 12.07 10.95 -16.60
N GLY A 671 10.89 11.57 -16.52
CA GLY A 671 10.14 11.75 -15.28
C GLY A 671 9.82 10.42 -14.59
N LEU A 672 9.43 9.39 -15.33
CA LEU A 672 9.19 8.05 -14.75
C LEU A 672 10.46 7.49 -14.08
N SER A 673 11.63 7.63 -14.72
CA SER A 673 12.89 7.18 -14.15
C SER A 673 13.29 7.98 -12.89
N LEU A 674 13.03 9.29 -12.88
CA LEU A 674 13.31 10.19 -11.76
C LEU A 674 12.38 9.90 -10.57
N SER A 675 11.08 9.72 -10.82
CA SER A 675 10.11 9.31 -9.80
C SER A 675 10.49 7.97 -9.17
N ALA A 676 10.87 6.98 -9.98
CA ALA A 676 11.32 5.68 -9.49
C ALA A 676 12.60 5.80 -8.62
N ALA A 677 13.56 6.62 -9.04
CA ALA A 677 14.79 6.86 -8.29
C ALA A 677 14.51 7.56 -6.95
N ARG A 678 13.72 8.64 -6.95
CA ARG A 678 13.30 9.37 -5.74
C ARG A 678 12.60 8.45 -4.75
N TYR A 679 11.65 7.65 -5.23
CA TYR A 679 10.89 6.73 -4.39
C TYR A 679 11.79 5.67 -3.74
N ALA A 680 12.75 5.11 -4.50
CA ALA A 680 13.73 4.18 -3.97
C ALA A 680 14.63 4.81 -2.90
N LEU A 681 15.02 6.08 -3.07
CA LEU A 681 15.86 6.81 -2.12
C LEU A 681 15.12 7.14 -0.80
N LEU A 682 13.87 7.61 -0.87
CA LEU A 682 13.06 7.88 0.31
C LEU A 682 12.84 6.61 1.15
N ARG A 683 12.63 5.47 0.47
CA ARG A 683 12.50 4.18 1.15
C ARG A 683 13.79 3.73 1.84
N LEU A 684 14.95 4.10 1.30
CA LEU A 684 16.25 3.78 1.91
C LEU A 684 16.51 4.59 3.19
N GLU A 685 15.84 5.72 3.39
CA GLU A 685 16.04 6.60 4.55
C GLU A 685 15.29 6.11 5.81
N GLU A 686 14.10 5.50 5.65
CA GLU A 686 13.31 5.00 6.79
C GLU A 686 13.89 3.73 7.44
N GLY A 687 14.70 2.95 6.72
CA GLY A 687 15.27 1.70 7.23
C GLY A 687 16.56 1.91 8.03
N PRO A 688 16.82 1.16 9.12
CA PRO A 688 18.13 1.18 9.74
C PRO A 688 19.17 0.75 8.70
N PRO A 689 20.30 1.47 8.53
CA PRO A 689 21.33 1.06 7.59
C PRO A 689 21.74 -0.38 7.92
N HIS A 690 21.87 -1.22 6.91
CA HIS A 690 22.17 -2.63 7.07
C HIS A 690 23.58 -2.81 7.68
N THR A 691 23.68 -2.82 9.01
CA THR A 691 24.96 -2.87 9.72
C THR A 691 25.58 -4.27 9.77
N LYS A 692 24.78 -5.33 9.57
CA LYS A 692 25.20 -6.73 9.76
C LYS A 692 26.04 -7.33 8.62
N ASN A 693 25.96 -6.74 7.42
CA ASN A 693 26.65 -7.22 6.23
C ASN A 693 27.23 -6.04 5.46
N TRP A 694 28.41 -5.63 5.89
CA TRP A 694 29.14 -4.59 5.21
C TRP A 694 29.54 -5.01 3.78
N ARG A 695 29.43 -4.06 2.85
CA ARG A 695 29.89 -4.16 1.46
C ARG A 695 30.52 -2.83 1.05
N PRO A 696 31.66 -2.83 0.34
CA PRO A 696 32.35 -1.59 -0.01
C PRO A 696 31.58 -0.80 -1.05
N GLN A 697 31.23 0.45 -0.76
CA GLN A 697 30.70 1.47 -1.69
C GLN A 697 31.79 2.53 -1.84
N LEU A 698 32.36 2.63 -3.04
CA LEU A 698 33.64 3.31 -3.25
C LEU A 698 33.44 4.79 -3.60
N LEU A 699 34.19 5.66 -2.93
CA LEU A 699 34.54 7.00 -3.38
C LEU A 699 36.00 6.96 -3.86
N VAL A 700 36.19 7.06 -5.17
CA VAL A 700 37.49 7.01 -5.82
C VAL A 700 38.01 8.42 -6.03
N LEU A 701 39.07 8.80 -5.33
CA LEU A 701 39.67 10.13 -5.45
C LEU A 701 40.75 10.14 -6.54
N LEU A 702 40.47 10.83 -7.65
CA LEU A 702 41.39 11.00 -8.76
C LEU A 702 42.10 12.35 -8.70
N LYS A 703 43.43 12.32 -8.91
CA LYS A 703 44.24 13.50 -9.14
C LYS A 703 44.30 13.79 -10.63
N LEU A 704 44.02 15.04 -10.99
CA LEU A 704 44.21 15.57 -12.34
C LEU A 704 45.60 16.21 -12.45
N ASP A 705 46.15 16.24 -13.66
CA ASP A 705 47.30 17.08 -13.99
C ASP A 705 46.85 18.51 -14.39
N GLU A 706 47.83 19.34 -14.75
CA GLU A 706 47.60 20.72 -15.18
C GLU A 706 46.81 20.80 -16.51
N ASP A 707 46.91 19.77 -17.35
CA ASP A 707 46.18 19.62 -18.61
C ASP A 707 44.79 18.96 -18.43
N LEU A 708 44.32 18.82 -17.18
CA LEU A 708 43.05 18.19 -16.81
C LEU A 708 42.94 16.70 -17.17
N HIS A 709 44.05 16.00 -17.37
CA HIS A 709 44.08 14.56 -17.59
C HIS A 709 44.21 13.77 -16.27
N VAL A 710 43.70 12.55 -16.26
CA VAL A 710 43.77 11.67 -15.09
C VAL A 710 45.20 11.14 -14.94
N LYS A 711 45.89 11.54 -13.88
CA LYS A 711 47.29 11.14 -13.61
C LYS A 711 47.48 9.64 -13.41
N TYR A 712 46.50 8.98 -12.77
CA TYR A 712 46.56 7.55 -12.44
C TYR A 712 45.29 6.80 -12.88
N PRO A 713 45.13 6.48 -14.18
CA PRO A 713 43.93 5.82 -14.70
C PRO A 713 43.74 4.41 -14.15
N ARG A 714 44.83 3.72 -13.77
CA ARG A 714 44.81 2.36 -13.18
C ARG A 714 44.00 2.25 -11.88
N LEU A 715 43.76 3.36 -11.20
CA LEU A 715 42.94 3.40 -10.00
C LEU A 715 41.46 3.12 -10.34
N LEU A 716 40.98 3.61 -11.50
CA LEU A 716 39.67 3.24 -12.05
C LEU A 716 39.62 1.76 -12.45
N THR A 717 40.68 1.24 -13.07
CA THR A 717 40.79 -0.19 -13.40
C THR A 717 40.66 -1.04 -12.13
N PHE A 718 41.39 -0.71 -11.06
CA PHE A 718 41.31 -1.42 -9.79
C PHE A 718 39.90 -1.35 -9.17
N ALA A 719 39.27 -0.18 -9.16
CA ALA A 719 37.90 -0.02 -8.67
C ALA A 719 36.90 -0.88 -9.48
N SER A 720 37.05 -0.92 -10.81
CA SER A 720 36.27 -1.77 -11.71
C SER A 720 36.44 -3.26 -11.37
N GLN A 721 37.66 -3.71 -11.11
CA GLN A 721 37.99 -5.09 -10.74
C GLN A 721 37.40 -5.49 -9.37
N LEU A 722 37.48 -4.59 -8.39
CA LEU A 722 36.97 -4.83 -7.04
C LEU A 722 35.43 -4.89 -6.99
N LYS A 723 34.75 -4.08 -7.80
CA LYS A 723 33.28 -3.98 -7.82
C LYS A 723 32.62 -4.87 -8.87
N ALA A 724 33.35 -5.29 -9.90
CA ALA A 724 32.87 -6.08 -11.03
C ALA A 724 31.56 -5.53 -11.65
N GLY A 725 31.41 -4.20 -11.68
CA GLY A 725 30.23 -3.50 -12.22
C GLY A 725 28.97 -3.56 -11.34
N LYS A 726 29.07 -3.97 -10.07
CA LYS A 726 27.97 -4.03 -9.10
C LYS A 726 28.16 -2.98 -8.00
N GLY A 727 27.08 -2.53 -7.37
CA GLY A 727 27.11 -1.56 -6.25
C GLY A 727 27.43 -0.12 -6.69
N LEU A 728 27.59 0.76 -5.71
CA LEU A 728 27.84 2.19 -5.92
C LEU A 728 29.35 2.47 -6.02
N THR A 729 29.73 3.20 -7.08
CA THR A 729 31.05 3.79 -7.26
C THR A 729 30.86 5.26 -7.61
N ILE A 730 31.50 6.14 -6.85
CA ILE A 730 31.55 7.59 -7.12
C ILE A 730 33.01 7.94 -7.39
N VAL A 731 33.28 8.63 -8.48
CA VAL A 731 34.61 9.12 -8.84
C VAL A 731 34.66 10.60 -8.54
N GLY A 732 35.44 10.98 -7.53
CA GLY A 732 35.61 12.35 -7.07
C GLY A 732 36.92 12.95 -7.59
N SER A 733 36.89 14.19 -8.06
CA SER A 733 38.09 14.95 -8.36
C SER A 733 37.98 16.42 -7.93
N VAL A 734 39.12 17.04 -7.64
CA VAL A 734 39.21 18.42 -7.17
C VAL A 734 40.10 19.21 -8.12
N ILE A 735 39.57 20.29 -8.66
CA ILE A 735 40.33 21.27 -9.45
C ILE A 735 40.68 22.43 -8.52
N GLN A 736 41.96 22.79 -8.47
CA GLN A 736 42.42 23.92 -7.69
C GLN A 736 42.18 25.20 -8.48
N GLY A 737 41.31 26.09 -7.98
CA GLY A 737 41.00 27.35 -8.66
C GLY A 737 39.76 28.04 -8.11
N ASN A 738 39.39 29.14 -8.76
CA ASN A 738 38.15 29.86 -8.49
C ASN A 738 37.04 29.36 -9.43
N PHE A 739 35.88 29.00 -8.88
CA PHE A 739 34.78 28.42 -9.66
C PHE A 739 34.24 29.36 -10.75
N LEU A 740 34.24 30.67 -10.51
CA LEU A 740 33.73 31.65 -11.47
C LEU A 740 34.52 31.68 -12.79
N GLU A 741 35.81 31.33 -12.73
CA GLU A 741 36.71 31.31 -13.88
C GLU A 741 36.83 29.90 -14.47
N SER A 742 36.98 28.88 -13.61
CA SER A 742 37.22 27.48 -14.01
C SER A 742 35.95 26.63 -14.17
N TYR A 743 34.75 27.21 -14.28
CA TYR A 743 33.52 26.41 -14.46
C TYR A 743 33.52 25.62 -15.78
N GLY A 744 34.06 26.20 -16.86
CA GLY A 744 34.17 25.55 -18.16
C GLY A 744 35.17 24.38 -18.14
N GLU A 745 36.30 24.58 -17.47
CA GLU A 745 37.32 23.55 -17.23
C GLU A 745 36.76 22.39 -16.40
N ALA A 746 35.96 22.68 -15.38
CA ALA A 746 35.31 21.65 -14.57
C ALA A 746 34.36 20.77 -15.37
N GLN A 747 33.55 21.36 -16.27
CA GLN A 747 32.68 20.61 -17.17
C GLN A 747 33.47 19.75 -18.16
N ALA A 748 34.57 20.28 -18.72
CA ALA A 748 35.45 19.54 -19.62
C ALA A 748 36.13 18.36 -18.91
N ALA A 749 36.68 18.59 -17.71
CA ALA A 749 37.28 17.55 -16.87
C ALA A 749 36.28 16.45 -16.51
N GLU A 750 35.03 16.81 -16.19
CA GLU A 750 33.97 15.84 -15.90
C GLU A 750 33.71 14.91 -17.10
N GLN A 751 33.68 15.45 -18.32
CA GLN A 751 33.52 14.64 -19.54
C GLN A 751 34.73 13.74 -19.79
N THR A 752 35.95 14.24 -19.60
CA THR A 752 37.18 13.43 -19.70
C THR A 752 37.17 12.27 -18.72
N ILE A 753 36.76 12.51 -17.47
CA ILE A 753 36.65 11.46 -16.44
C ILE A 753 35.55 10.45 -16.82
N LYS A 754 34.38 10.89 -17.30
CA LYS A 754 33.31 9.99 -17.76
C LYS A 754 33.76 9.09 -18.91
N ASN A 755 34.44 9.65 -19.91
CA ASN A 755 35.01 8.88 -21.01
C ASN A 755 36.01 7.83 -20.50
N MET A 756 36.89 8.19 -19.57
CA MET A 756 37.82 7.25 -18.93
C MET A 756 37.11 6.17 -18.10
N MET A 757 36.02 6.51 -17.41
CA MET A 757 35.20 5.54 -16.68
C MET A 757 34.58 4.50 -17.63
N GLU A 758 34.10 4.92 -18.80
CA GLU A 758 33.56 4.01 -19.81
C GLU A 758 34.63 3.07 -20.38
N ILE A 759 35.81 3.61 -20.71
CA ILE A 759 36.97 2.82 -21.20
C ILE A 759 37.37 1.74 -20.19
N GLU A 760 37.46 2.11 -18.90
CA GLU A 760 37.84 1.20 -17.81
C GLU A 760 36.66 0.36 -17.28
N LYS A 761 35.48 0.49 -17.88
CA LYS A 761 34.23 -0.23 -17.56
C LYS A 761 33.73 0.00 -16.13
N VAL A 762 33.99 1.18 -15.57
CA VAL A 762 33.47 1.60 -14.27
C VAL A 762 32.03 2.10 -14.42
N LYS A 763 31.08 1.39 -13.83
CA LYS A 763 29.70 1.85 -13.70
C LYS A 763 29.56 2.68 -12.43
N GLY A 764 29.37 3.99 -12.56
CA GLY A 764 29.32 4.89 -11.41
C GLY A 764 28.97 6.32 -11.79
N PHE A 765 29.09 7.21 -10.82
CA PHE A 765 28.85 8.65 -10.97
C PHE A 765 30.18 9.42 -10.91
N CYS A 766 30.28 10.52 -11.64
CA CYS A 766 31.41 11.44 -11.58
C CYS A 766 31.00 12.68 -10.79
N GLN A 767 31.88 13.16 -9.90
CA GLN A 767 31.71 14.38 -9.13
C GLN A 767 33.01 15.18 -9.18
N VAL A 768 32.99 16.34 -9.84
CA VAL A 768 34.13 17.28 -9.89
C VAL A 768 33.79 18.50 -9.07
N VAL A 769 34.71 18.93 -8.21
CA VAL A 769 34.56 20.12 -7.36
C VAL A 769 35.72 21.07 -7.61
N VAL A 770 35.41 22.36 -7.81
CA VAL A 770 36.43 23.42 -7.87
C VAL A 770 36.57 24.02 -6.48
N ALA A 771 37.79 24.06 -5.96
CA ALA A 771 38.08 24.62 -4.63
C ALA A 771 39.40 25.40 -4.63
N ASN A 772 39.46 26.47 -3.83
CA ASN A 772 40.68 27.27 -3.68
C ASN A 772 41.86 26.44 -3.13
N LYS A 773 41.56 25.46 -2.28
CA LYS A 773 42.55 24.52 -1.74
C LYS A 773 42.09 23.09 -1.96
N VAL A 774 42.98 22.26 -2.50
CA VAL A 774 42.73 20.84 -2.77
C VAL A 774 42.30 20.09 -1.50
N ARG A 775 42.94 20.37 -0.35
CA ARG A 775 42.59 19.75 0.93
C ARG A 775 41.13 19.99 1.34
N GLU A 776 40.64 21.22 1.22
CA GLU A 776 39.27 21.57 1.57
C GLU A 776 38.28 20.90 0.60
N GLY A 777 38.59 20.90 -0.70
CA GLY A 777 37.80 20.20 -1.70
C GLY A 777 37.70 18.69 -1.45
N LEU A 778 38.80 18.03 -1.09
CA LEU A 778 38.82 16.60 -0.76
C LEU A 778 38.01 16.30 0.51
N ALA A 779 38.16 17.12 1.55
CA ALA A 779 37.36 16.99 2.77
C ALA A 779 35.86 17.13 2.48
N HIS A 780 35.47 18.08 1.62
CA HIS A 780 34.10 18.27 1.20
C HIS A 780 33.56 17.06 0.42
N LEU A 781 34.31 16.52 -0.54
CA LEU A 781 33.90 15.31 -1.27
C LEU A 781 33.64 14.12 -0.33
N ILE A 782 34.51 13.92 0.67
CA ILE A 782 34.37 12.80 1.62
C ILE A 782 33.11 12.93 2.48
N GLN A 783 32.70 14.13 2.86
CA GLN A 783 31.52 14.30 3.72
C GLN A 783 30.19 14.41 2.95
N SER A 784 30.20 14.95 1.72
CA SER A 784 28.95 15.31 1.01
C SER A 784 28.61 14.45 -0.22
N CYS A 785 29.48 13.51 -0.64
CA CYS A 785 29.18 12.66 -1.79
C CYS A 785 28.09 11.61 -1.51
N GLY A 786 26.97 11.72 -2.21
CA GLY A 786 25.83 10.78 -2.16
C GLY A 786 24.51 11.51 -2.01
N LEU A 787 23.40 10.75 -2.02
CA LEU A 787 22.07 11.28 -1.77
C LEU A 787 21.28 10.35 -0.83
N GLY A 788 20.91 10.86 0.35
CA GLY A 788 20.20 10.09 1.38
C GLY A 788 20.94 8.80 1.77
N GLY A 789 20.24 7.67 1.72
CA GLY A 789 20.83 6.35 2.01
C GLY A 789 21.84 5.84 0.97
N MET A 790 21.90 6.44 -0.23
CA MET A 790 22.81 6.07 -1.30
C MET A 790 24.11 6.89 -1.21
N ARG A 791 24.99 6.48 -0.31
CA ARG A 791 26.30 7.13 -0.04
C ARG A 791 27.46 6.15 -0.09
N HIS A 792 28.66 6.70 -0.25
CA HIS A 792 29.89 5.94 -0.17
C HIS A 792 30.20 5.55 1.31
N ASN A 793 30.93 4.46 1.49
CA ASN A 793 31.39 4.02 2.82
C ASN A 793 32.89 3.68 2.86
N SER A 794 33.55 3.70 1.69
CA SER A 794 34.96 3.41 1.53
C SER A 794 35.58 4.46 0.62
N VAL A 795 36.70 5.04 1.02
CA VAL A 795 37.49 5.99 0.20
C VAL A 795 38.68 5.25 -0.40
N VAL A 796 38.90 5.40 -1.70
CA VAL A 796 40.06 4.89 -2.41
C VAL A 796 40.96 6.08 -2.78
N LEU A 797 42.18 6.07 -2.27
CA LEU A 797 43.14 7.16 -2.45
C LEU A 797 44.47 6.64 -2.99
N GLY A 798 45.00 7.25 -4.04
CA GLY A 798 46.30 6.87 -4.59
C GLY A 798 47.47 7.29 -3.70
N TRP A 799 48.51 6.45 -3.63
CA TRP A 799 49.76 6.77 -2.92
C TRP A 799 50.45 8.03 -3.48
N PRO A 800 50.97 8.94 -2.63
CA PRO A 800 51.73 10.10 -3.10
C PRO A 800 53.15 9.69 -3.53
N TYR A 801 53.37 9.43 -4.82
CA TYR A 801 54.70 9.12 -5.35
C TYR A 801 55.63 10.33 -5.27
N GLY A 802 56.92 10.07 -5.01
CA GLY A 802 57.97 11.10 -5.01
C GLY A 802 57.94 12.05 -3.80
N TRP A 803 57.17 11.72 -2.75
CA TRP A 803 57.00 12.61 -1.60
C TRP A 803 58.31 12.94 -0.83
N ARG A 804 59.31 12.04 -0.87
CA ARG A 804 60.67 12.26 -0.33
C ARG A 804 61.52 13.19 -1.21
N GLN A 805 61.24 13.26 -2.50
CA GLN A 805 62.06 13.96 -3.50
C GLN A 805 61.50 15.35 -3.83
N SER A 806 60.19 15.55 -3.66
CA SER A 806 59.55 16.84 -3.86
C SER A 806 59.87 17.79 -2.70
N GLU A 807 60.37 18.99 -3.00
CA GLU A 807 60.60 20.06 -2.01
C GLU A 807 59.30 20.55 -1.35
N ASP A 808 58.13 20.29 -1.96
CA ASP A 808 56.83 20.71 -1.47
C ASP A 808 56.24 19.75 -0.40
N PRO A 809 56.17 20.14 0.88
CA PRO A 809 55.54 19.33 1.93
C PRO A 809 54.02 19.22 1.77
N ARG A 810 53.43 20.00 0.86
CA ARG A 810 51.97 20.08 0.64
C ARG A 810 51.38 18.76 0.15
N ALA A 811 52.12 17.99 -0.66
CA ALA A 811 51.60 16.78 -1.30
C ALA A 811 51.31 15.64 -0.30
N TRP A 812 52.26 15.34 0.59
CA TRP A 812 52.09 14.29 1.60
C TRP A 812 51.25 14.75 2.79
N LYS A 813 51.31 16.04 3.18
CA LYS A 813 50.38 16.60 4.18
C LYS A 813 48.93 16.51 3.73
N THR A 814 48.65 16.77 2.45
CA THR A 814 47.29 16.59 1.90
C THR A 814 46.85 15.13 1.97
N PHE A 815 47.76 14.17 1.75
CA PHE A 815 47.47 12.75 1.91
C PHE A 815 47.10 12.41 3.36
N ILE A 816 47.92 12.81 4.35
CA ILE A 816 47.66 12.56 5.77
C ILE A 816 46.37 13.23 6.25
N ASP A 817 46.11 14.47 5.84
CA ASP A 817 44.87 15.17 6.17
C ASP A 817 43.66 14.43 5.58
N THR A 818 43.77 13.88 4.36
CA THR A 818 42.72 13.06 3.75
C THR A 818 42.48 11.76 4.53
N VAL A 819 43.55 11.10 5.01
CA VAL A 819 43.45 9.91 5.88
C VAL A 819 42.72 10.27 7.18
N ARG A 820 43.09 11.38 7.83
CA ARG A 820 42.42 11.88 9.04
C ARG A 820 40.95 12.16 8.80
N CYS A 821 40.60 12.90 7.74
CA CYS A 821 39.22 13.19 7.36
C CYS A 821 38.41 11.91 7.16
N THR A 822 38.96 10.92 6.47
CA THR A 822 38.30 9.62 6.22
C THR A 822 38.02 8.88 7.53
N THR A 823 39.00 8.85 8.44
CA THR A 823 38.84 8.19 9.74
C THR A 823 37.85 8.92 10.66
N ALA A 824 37.86 10.26 10.64
CA ALA A 824 36.91 11.08 11.39
C ALA A 824 35.47 10.91 10.87
N ALA A 825 35.29 10.66 9.58
CA ALA A 825 34.00 10.34 8.97
C ALA A 825 33.55 8.88 9.21
N HIS A 826 34.35 8.06 9.91
CA HIS A 826 34.11 6.62 10.13
C HIS A 826 33.93 5.83 8.82
N LEU A 827 34.73 6.15 7.80
CA LEU A 827 34.73 5.46 6.51
C LEU A 827 35.93 4.51 6.44
N ALA A 828 35.79 3.43 5.67
CA ALA A 828 36.91 2.57 5.35
C ALA A 828 37.86 3.29 4.37
N LEU A 829 39.16 3.00 4.45
CA LEU A 829 40.18 3.59 3.57
C LEU A 829 40.94 2.47 2.87
N LEU A 830 41.11 2.63 1.55
CA LEU A 830 41.87 1.73 0.68
C LEU A 830 42.94 2.55 -0.05
N VAL A 831 44.21 2.23 0.18
CA VAL A 831 45.34 2.93 -0.46
C VAL A 831 46.16 1.93 -1.27
N PRO A 832 45.94 1.84 -2.59
CA PRO A 832 46.81 1.06 -3.46
C PRO A 832 48.14 1.80 -3.69
N LYS A 833 49.23 1.19 -3.22
CA LYS A 833 50.60 1.61 -3.53
C LYS A 833 51.01 0.96 -4.85
N ASN A 834 51.87 1.63 -5.63
CA ASN A 834 52.39 1.11 -6.91
C ASN A 834 51.30 0.80 -7.96
N ILE A 835 50.27 1.65 -8.02
CA ILE A 835 49.10 1.54 -8.91
C ILE A 835 49.44 1.43 -10.41
N ALA A 836 50.59 1.95 -10.83
CA ALA A 836 51.06 1.81 -12.21
C ALA A 836 51.31 0.35 -12.61
N PHE A 837 51.72 -0.49 -11.65
CA PHE A 837 52.01 -1.90 -11.87
C PHE A 837 50.78 -2.80 -11.72
N TYR A 838 49.60 -2.25 -11.38
CA TYR A 838 48.37 -3.03 -11.30
C TYR A 838 47.92 -3.50 -12.69
N PRO A 839 47.35 -4.72 -12.78
CA PRO A 839 47.01 -5.32 -14.05
C PRO A 839 45.89 -4.56 -14.75
N SER A 840 45.97 -4.48 -16.06
CA SER A 840 44.86 -4.00 -16.89
C SER A 840 43.68 -4.97 -16.87
N ASN A 841 42.52 -4.55 -17.37
CA ASN A 841 41.37 -5.44 -17.52
C ASN A 841 41.58 -6.60 -18.50
N HIS A 842 42.63 -6.57 -19.33
CA HIS A 842 42.92 -7.60 -20.33
C HIS A 842 43.97 -8.62 -19.85
N GLU A 843 44.86 -8.20 -18.96
CA GLU A 843 45.88 -9.07 -18.36
C GLU A 843 45.24 -10.03 -17.35
N ARG A 844 45.39 -11.33 -17.58
CA ARG A 844 44.89 -12.38 -16.68
C ARG A 844 46.05 -13.11 -16.07
N TYR A 845 46.04 -13.26 -14.76
CA TYR A 845 47.01 -14.12 -14.09
C TYR A 845 46.63 -15.58 -14.31
N LEU A 846 47.62 -16.38 -14.73
CA LEU A 846 47.49 -17.84 -14.87
C LEU A 846 47.64 -18.52 -13.51
N GLU A 847 48.55 -18.01 -12.69
CA GLU A 847 48.84 -18.45 -11.33
C GLU A 847 49.38 -17.29 -10.48
N GLY A 848 49.30 -17.42 -9.16
CA GLY A 848 49.82 -16.45 -8.21
C GLY A 848 49.10 -16.48 -6.86
N HIS A 849 49.64 -15.75 -5.89
CA HIS A 849 49.09 -15.66 -4.54
C HIS A 849 48.59 -14.24 -4.24
N ILE A 850 47.47 -14.16 -3.52
CA ILE A 850 47.01 -12.95 -2.81
C ILE A 850 47.26 -13.19 -1.33
N ASP A 851 48.19 -12.44 -0.78
CA ASP A 851 48.62 -12.57 0.61
C ASP A 851 47.93 -11.52 1.47
N VAL A 852 47.34 -11.96 2.57
CA VAL A 852 46.59 -11.12 3.50
C VAL A 852 47.28 -11.15 4.85
N TRP A 853 47.86 -10.02 5.26
CA TRP A 853 48.47 -9.83 6.56
C TRP A 853 47.47 -9.20 7.52
N TRP A 854 46.93 -10.03 8.43
CA TRP A 854 46.01 -9.58 9.47
C TRP A 854 46.76 -9.29 10.77
N ILE A 855 47.07 -8.01 10.97
CA ILE A 855 47.78 -7.51 12.15
C ILE A 855 46.76 -6.92 13.13
N VAL A 856 46.38 -7.70 14.15
CA VAL A 856 45.48 -7.29 15.25
C VAL A 856 44.03 -6.94 14.83
N HIS A 857 43.80 -5.92 13.98
CA HIS A 857 42.50 -5.31 13.68
C HIS A 857 41.96 -5.63 12.26
N ASP A 858 40.71 -5.22 11.99
CA ASP A 858 40.06 -5.21 10.65
C ASP A 858 39.97 -6.55 9.90
N GLY A 859 40.04 -7.68 10.63
CA GLY A 859 40.13 -9.02 10.03
C GLY A 859 39.00 -9.37 9.05
N GLY A 860 37.77 -8.94 9.33
CA GLY A 860 36.63 -9.21 8.45
C GLY A 860 36.76 -8.54 7.07
N MET A 861 37.20 -7.29 7.02
CA MET A 861 37.36 -6.55 5.76
C MET A 861 38.55 -7.05 4.96
N LEU A 862 39.66 -7.37 5.64
CA LEU A 862 40.85 -7.98 5.03
C LEU A 862 40.56 -9.33 4.37
N MET A 863 39.58 -10.09 4.88
CA MET A 863 39.13 -11.33 4.22
C MET A 863 38.12 -11.09 3.09
N LEU A 864 37.26 -10.08 3.21
CA LEU A 864 36.25 -9.79 2.21
C LEU A 864 36.84 -9.22 0.92
N LEU A 865 37.83 -8.33 0.99
CA LEU A 865 38.39 -7.66 -0.18
C LEU A 865 39.05 -8.62 -1.19
N PRO A 866 39.96 -9.54 -0.79
CA PRO A 866 40.52 -10.54 -1.69
C PRO A 866 39.45 -11.48 -2.26
N PHE A 867 38.46 -11.84 -1.43
CA PHE A 867 37.37 -12.71 -1.87
C PHE A 867 36.56 -12.06 -2.99
N LEU A 868 36.20 -10.78 -2.86
CA LEU A 868 35.53 -10.02 -3.92
C LEU A 868 36.41 -9.89 -5.16
N LEU A 869 37.70 -9.60 -4.98
CA LEU A 869 38.65 -9.45 -6.07
C LEU A 869 38.82 -10.75 -6.88
N ARG A 870 38.84 -11.91 -6.21
CA ARG A 870 38.93 -13.25 -6.84
C ARG A 870 37.72 -13.60 -7.70
N GLN A 871 36.57 -12.95 -7.51
CA GLN A 871 35.41 -13.13 -8.40
C GLN A 871 35.66 -12.54 -9.80
N HIS A 872 36.58 -11.57 -9.92
CA HIS A 872 36.91 -10.95 -11.19
C HIS A 872 37.82 -11.83 -12.07
N LYS A 873 37.66 -11.72 -13.40
CA LYS A 873 38.40 -12.52 -14.40
C LYS A 873 39.93 -12.48 -14.28
N VAL A 874 40.48 -11.39 -13.74
CA VAL A 874 41.93 -11.15 -13.62
C VAL A 874 42.53 -11.99 -12.49
N TRP A 875 41.82 -12.06 -11.34
CA TRP A 875 42.33 -12.63 -10.08
C TRP A 875 41.76 -14.01 -9.77
N ARG A 876 40.86 -14.54 -10.62
CA ARG A 876 40.14 -15.80 -10.41
C ARG A 876 41.02 -17.02 -10.15
N LYS A 877 42.23 -17.06 -10.71
CA LYS A 877 43.18 -18.18 -10.57
C LYS A 877 44.18 -17.98 -9.42
N CYS A 878 44.14 -16.85 -8.72
CA CYS A 878 45.04 -16.60 -7.61
C CYS A 878 44.55 -17.33 -6.34
N ARG A 879 45.49 -17.95 -5.61
CA ARG A 879 45.24 -18.58 -4.31
C ARG A 879 45.35 -17.55 -3.19
N MET A 880 44.54 -17.69 -2.14
CA MET A 880 44.55 -16.77 -1.00
C MET A 880 45.35 -17.38 0.15
N ARG A 881 46.31 -16.63 0.70
CA ARG A 881 47.06 -16.98 1.92
C ARG A 881 46.82 -15.93 2.99
N ILE A 882 46.48 -16.35 4.19
CA ILE A 882 46.18 -15.47 5.32
C ILE A 882 47.27 -15.67 6.38
N PHE A 883 48.03 -14.61 6.63
CA PHE A 883 49.03 -14.53 7.68
C PHE A 883 48.45 -13.74 8.86
N THR A 884 48.28 -14.39 10.00
CA THR A 884 47.80 -13.74 11.22
C THR A 884 48.94 -13.57 12.22
N VAL A 885 49.16 -12.35 12.69
CA VAL A 885 50.18 -12.08 13.71
C VAL A 885 49.62 -12.39 15.10
N ALA A 886 50.32 -13.27 15.83
CA ALA A 886 50.07 -13.65 17.22
C ALA A 886 51.14 -13.04 18.13
N GLN A 887 50.79 -12.74 19.37
CA GLN A 887 51.77 -12.42 20.40
C GLN A 887 52.39 -13.72 20.93
N MET A 888 53.61 -13.67 21.46
CA MET A 888 54.27 -14.86 22.06
C MET A 888 53.46 -15.46 23.23
N ASP A 889 52.58 -14.66 23.84
CA ASP A 889 51.72 -15.08 24.94
C ASP A 889 50.41 -15.73 24.47
N ASP A 890 50.09 -15.71 23.17
CA ASP A 890 48.85 -16.27 22.61
C ASP A 890 49.04 -17.74 22.19
N ASN A 891 47.99 -18.56 22.29
CA ASN A 891 48.03 -19.94 21.78
C ASN A 891 47.90 -19.99 20.24
N SER A 892 49.04 -19.94 19.55
CA SER A 892 49.14 -19.92 18.08
C SER A 892 48.52 -21.16 17.42
N ILE A 893 48.65 -22.34 18.03
CA ILE A 893 48.12 -23.61 17.50
C ILE A 893 46.60 -23.60 17.52
N GLN A 894 46.00 -23.18 18.63
CA GLN A 894 44.54 -23.12 18.75
C GLN A 894 43.95 -22.05 17.83
N MET A 895 44.59 -20.87 17.75
CA MET A 895 44.16 -19.80 16.86
C MET A 895 44.18 -20.25 15.38
N LYS A 896 45.21 -20.99 14.96
CA LYS A 896 45.30 -21.56 13.60
C LYS A 896 44.13 -22.52 13.31
N LYS A 897 43.82 -23.42 14.25
CA LYS A 897 42.71 -24.38 14.10
C LYS A 897 41.36 -23.68 14.02
N ASP A 898 41.10 -22.73 14.92
CA ASP A 898 39.83 -22.00 14.96
C ASP A 898 39.61 -21.19 13.69
N LEU A 899 40.67 -20.57 13.15
CA LEU A 899 40.61 -19.84 11.88
C LEU A 899 40.38 -20.75 10.68
N ALA A 900 41.00 -21.93 10.65
CA ALA A 900 40.76 -22.91 9.59
C ALA A 900 39.31 -23.41 9.61
N VAL A 901 38.76 -23.71 10.79
CA VAL A 901 37.35 -24.10 10.96
C VAL A 901 36.41 -22.96 10.54
N PHE A 902 36.74 -21.73 10.92
CA PHE A 902 35.99 -20.53 10.55
C PHE A 902 35.91 -20.35 9.02
N LEU A 903 37.04 -20.43 8.32
CA LEU A 903 37.08 -20.32 6.85
C LEU A 903 36.35 -21.48 6.17
N TYR A 904 36.44 -22.69 6.73
CA TYR A 904 35.70 -23.86 6.25
C TYR A 904 34.19 -23.63 6.30
N HIS A 905 33.66 -23.12 7.42
CA HIS A 905 32.23 -22.77 7.55
C HIS A 905 31.79 -21.68 6.56
N LEU A 906 32.70 -20.76 6.21
CA LEU A 906 32.45 -19.71 5.22
C LEU A 906 32.70 -20.16 3.77
N ARG A 907 33.20 -21.37 3.55
CA ARG A 907 33.61 -21.90 2.24
C ARG A 907 34.65 -21.01 1.54
N LEU A 908 35.50 -20.36 2.33
CA LEU A 908 36.63 -19.58 1.84
C LEU A 908 37.84 -20.50 1.71
N GLU A 909 38.21 -20.81 0.48
CA GLU A 909 39.42 -21.59 0.19
C GLU A 909 40.66 -20.69 0.35
N ALA A 910 41.29 -20.76 1.52
CA ALA A 910 42.49 -20.02 1.88
C ALA A 910 43.40 -20.85 2.80
N GLU A 911 44.71 -20.65 2.67
CA GLU A 911 45.71 -21.23 3.57
C GLU A 911 45.96 -20.28 4.74
N VAL A 912 45.94 -20.77 5.99
CA VAL A 912 46.16 -19.95 7.19
C VAL A 912 47.51 -20.27 7.81
N GLU A 913 48.34 -19.25 8.01
CA GLU A 913 49.60 -19.33 8.74
C GLU A 913 49.61 -18.30 9.89
N VAL A 914 50.03 -18.74 11.07
CA VAL A 914 50.15 -17.89 12.26
C VAL A 914 51.62 -17.55 12.45
N VAL A 915 51.92 -16.26 12.56
CA VAL A 915 53.28 -15.74 12.75
C VAL A 915 53.38 -15.14 14.14
N GLU A 916 54.26 -15.69 14.97
CA GLU A 916 54.50 -15.18 16.33
C GLU A 916 55.49 -14.02 16.30
N MET A 917 55.16 -12.92 16.98
CA MET A 917 56.01 -11.75 17.10
C MET A 917 56.01 -11.19 18.52
N HIS A 918 57.07 -10.46 18.88
CA HIS A 918 57.18 -9.83 20.20
C HIS A 918 56.39 -8.52 20.28
N ASN A 919 55.93 -8.14 21.48
CA ASN A 919 55.09 -6.96 21.69
C ASN A 919 55.75 -5.63 21.28
N SER A 920 57.08 -5.54 21.39
CA SER A 920 57.87 -4.41 20.90
C SER A 920 57.77 -4.22 19.38
N ASP A 921 57.54 -5.31 18.66
CA ASP A 921 57.60 -5.36 17.20
C ASP A 921 56.20 -5.18 16.57
N ILE A 922 55.16 -4.93 17.39
CA ILE A 922 53.79 -4.65 16.94
C ILE A 922 53.17 -3.44 17.67
N SER A 923 53.97 -2.66 18.41
CA SER A 923 53.51 -1.62 19.34
C SER A 923 52.66 -0.53 18.67
N ALA A 924 52.88 -0.25 17.38
CA ALA A 924 52.10 0.73 16.62
C ALA A 924 50.64 0.31 16.39
N TYR A 925 50.35 -1.00 16.44
CA TYR A 925 49.00 -1.55 16.24
C TYR A 925 48.30 -1.89 17.57
N THR A 926 49.06 -2.15 18.64
CA THR A 926 48.53 -2.56 19.95
C THR A 926 48.19 -1.40 20.88
N TYR A 927 48.77 -0.20 20.68
CA TYR A 927 48.56 0.96 21.56
C TYR A 927 47.09 1.41 21.66
N GLU A 928 46.33 1.35 20.56
CA GLU A 928 44.91 1.76 20.52
C GLU A 928 43.93 0.59 20.73
N ARG A 929 44.44 -0.63 21.01
CA ARG A 929 43.66 -1.87 20.98
C ARG A 929 42.55 -1.92 22.02
N THR A 930 42.83 -1.56 23.27
CA THR A 930 41.89 -1.77 24.40
C THR A 930 40.65 -0.87 24.28
N LEU A 931 40.84 0.40 23.95
CA LEU A 931 39.76 1.40 23.87
C LEU A 931 38.82 1.14 22.67
N MET A 932 39.39 0.82 21.51
CA MET A 932 38.60 0.56 20.30
C MET A 932 37.86 -0.78 20.36
N MET A 933 38.44 -1.79 21.02
CA MET A 933 37.80 -3.11 21.22
C MET A 933 36.58 -3.01 22.13
N GLU A 934 36.64 -2.20 23.19
CA GLU A 934 35.51 -1.99 24.09
C GLU A 934 34.35 -1.24 23.41
N GLN A 935 34.66 -0.16 22.69
CA GLN A 935 33.66 0.57 21.88
C GLN A 935 32.97 -0.34 20.86
N ARG A 936 33.74 -1.19 20.16
CA ARG A 936 33.21 -2.18 19.22
C ARG A 936 32.32 -3.22 19.91
N SER A 937 32.70 -3.71 21.08
CA SER A 937 31.91 -4.67 21.85
C SER A 937 30.57 -4.09 22.30
N GLN A 938 30.54 -2.82 22.74
CA GLN A 938 29.31 -2.10 23.07
C GLN A 938 28.40 -1.94 21.84
N MET A 939 28.96 -1.58 20.69
CA MET A 939 28.22 -1.47 19.43
C MET A 939 27.60 -2.82 19.01
N LEU A 940 28.35 -3.92 19.10
CA LEU A 940 27.87 -5.27 18.75
C LEU A 940 26.74 -5.74 19.67
N ARG A 941 26.76 -5.37 20.97
CA ARG A 941 25.67 -5.66 21.91
C ARG A 941 24.36 -4.95 21.52
N GLN A 942 24.44 -3.71 21.02
CA GLN A 942 23.27 -2.97 20.55
C GLN A 942 22.61 -3.58 19.30
N MET A 943 23.37 -4.31 18.47
CA MET A 943 22.87 -4.90 17.21
C MET A 943 22.06 -6.20 17.35
N ARG A 944 21.89 -6.74 18.58
CA ARG A 944 21.13 -7.98 18.86
C ARG A 944 21.49 -9.15 17.91
N LEU A 945 22.78 -9.40 17.71
CA LEU A 945 23.26 -10.53 16.87
C LEU A 945 22.94 -11.88 17.54
N THR A 946 22.45 -12.83 16.73
CA THR A 946 22.25 -14.23 17.15
C THR A 946 23.60 -14.92 17.39
N LYS A 947 23.61 -16.02 18.15
CA LYS A 947 24.86 -16.73 18.49
C LYS A 947 25.61 -17.21 17.23
N THR A 948 24.87 -17.73 16.25
CA THR A 948 25.40 -18.20 14.96
C THR A 948 25.98 -17.06 14.11
N GLU A 949 25.38 -15.86 14.14
CA GLU A 949 25.91 -14.67 13.45
C GLU A 949 27.22 -14.18 14.09
N ARG A 950 27.33 -14.20 15.43
CA ARG A 950 28.58 -13.80 16.13
C ARG A 950 29.75 -14.71 15.81
N GLU A 951 29.50 -16.01 15.67
CA GLU A 951 30.52 -17.00 15.30
C GLU A 951 30.99 -16.86 13.84
N ARG A 952 30.26 -16.10 13.00
CA ARG A 952 30.63 -15.78 11.61
C ARG A 952 31.40 -14.45 11.48
N GLU A 953 31.60 -13.71 12.57
CA GLU A 953 32.43 -12.51 12.57
C GLU A 953 33.88 -12.86 12.93
N ALA A 954 34.79 -12.67 11.98
CA ALA A 954 36.20 -13.05 12.10
C ALA A 954 36.92 -12.46 13.32
N GLN A 955 36.69 -11.18 13.60
CA GLN A 955 37.38 -10.47 14.67
C GLN A 955 36.99 -11.05 16.05
N LEU A 956 35.71 -11.38 16.25
CA LEU A 956 35.24 -11.99 17.50
C LEU A 956 35.84 -13.39 17.75
N VAL A 957 36.10 -14.16 16.69
CA VAL A 957 36.73 -15.49 16.82
C VAL A 957 38.18 -15.35 17.29
N LYS A 958 38.93 -14.38 16.76
CA LYS A 958 40.30 -14.08 17.21
C LYS A 958 40.34 -13.51 18.62
N ASP A 959 39.46 -12.56 18.94
CA ASP A 959 39.47 -11.85 20.21
C ASP A 959 39.12 -12.75 21.42
N ARG A 960 38.48 -13.91 21.22
CA ARG A 960 38.23 -14.91 22.29
C ARG A 960 39.49 -15.31 23.04
N HIS A 961 40.62 -15.44 22.33
CA HIS A 961 41.89 -15.88 22.93
C HIS A 961 42.59 -14.78 23.73
N SER A 962 42.34 -13.51 23.40
CA SER A 962 42.89 -12.36 24.13
C SER A 962 42.02 -11.94 25.32
N ALA A 963 40.70 -12.15 25.26
CA ALA A 963 39.74 -11.75 26.29
C ALA A 963 39.72 -12.69 27.51
N LEU A 964 39.93 -14.00 27.30
CA LEU A 964 40.02 -15.00 28.37
C LEU A 964 41.10 -14.68 29.42
N ARG A 965 42.13 -13.90 29.04
CA ARG A 965 43.19 -13.43 29.94
C ARG A 965 42.82 -12.18 30.74
N LEU A 966 41.97 -11.29 30.22
CA LEU A 966 41.58 -10.09 30.97
C LEU A 966 40.80 -10.51 32.22
N GLU A 967 39.91 -11.51 32.10
CA GLU A 967 39.21 -12.10 33.24
C GLU A 967 40.14 -12.87 34.20
N SER A 968 41.21 -13.52 33.70
CA SER A 968 42.17 -14.24 34.56
C SER A 968 43.20 -13.32 35.25
N LEU A 969 43.49 -12.14 34.70
CA LEU A 969 44.36 -11.15 35.35
C LEU A 969 43.64 -10.37 36.46
N TYR A 970 42.31 -10.23 36.38
CA TYR A 970 41.52 -9.67 37.47
C TYR A 970 41.27 -10.65 38.62
N SER A 971 41.53 -11.95 38.44
CA SER A 971 41.37 -12.95 39.51
C SER A 971 42.64 -13.19 40.33
N ASP A 972 43.81 -12.81 39.82
CA ASP A 972 45.11 -13.26 40.36
C ASP A 972 46.02 -12.12 40.86
N GLU A 973 45.52 -10.89 41.07
CA GLU A 973 46.28 -9.81 41.73
C GLU A 973 45.90 -9.65 43.22
N GLU A 974 46.15 -10.69 44.01
CA GLU A 974 46.55 -10.57 45.42
C GLU A 974 47.77 -11.49 45.61
N ASP A 975 48.97 -10.88 45.67
CA ASP A 975 50.30 -11.45 46.01
C ASP A 975 51.32 -11.53 44.86
N GLU A 976 52.10 -10.46 44.67
CA GLU A 976 53.58 -10.52 44.76
C GLU A 976 54.21 -9.12 44.65
N SER A 977 55.36 -8.93 45.32
CA SER A 977 56.02 -7.66 45.54
C SER A 977 57.19 -7.39 44.57
N ALA A 978 57.27 -6.13 44.13
CA ALA A 978 58.45 -5.37 43.67
C ALA A 978 59.33 -5.91 42.51
N ALA A 979 59.23 -5.27 41.34
CA ALA A 979 60.38 -4.84 40.53
C ALA A 979 59.98 -3.73 39.55
N GLY A 980 60.68 -2.59 39.60
CA GLY A 980 60.47 -1.47 38.69
C GLY A 980 60.79 -1.83 37.25
N ALA A 981 59.77 -1.82 36.39
CA ALA A 981 59.94 -1.70 34.95
C ALA A 981 59.42 -0.33 34.53
N ASP A 982 60.32 0.56 34.11
CA ASP A 982 59.97 1.82 33.45
C ASP A 982 58.99 1.54 32.29
N LYS A 983 57.71 1.86 32.50
CA LYS A 983 56.72 1.91 31.41
C LYS A 983 57.03 3.13 30.55
N ILE A 984 57.99 2.98 29.65
CA ILE A 984 58.32 3.98 28.63
C ILE A 984 57.10 4.20 27.74
N GLN A 985 56.54 5.40 27.78
CA GLN A 985 55.39 5.81 26.99
C GLN A 985 55.81 6.02 25.53
N MET A 986 55.21 5.26 24.60
CA MET A 986 55.51 5.33 23.17
C MET A 986 54.69 6.44 22.51
N THR A 987 55.30 7.61 22.27
CA THR A 987 54.66 8.79 21.61
C THR A 987 55.13 8.95 20.15
N TRP A 988 54.37 9.68 19.32
CA TRP A 988 54.70 10.00 17.92
C TRP A 988 55.54 11.29 17.78
N THR A 989 55.79 11.98 18.89
CA THR A 989 56.33 13.34 18.96
C THR A 989 57.53 13.44 19.90
N ARG A 990 58.29 14.52 19.77
CA ARG A 990 59.45 14.85 20.60
C ARG A 990 58.97 15.41 21.95
N ASP A 991 58.94 14.62 23.01
CA ASP A 991 58.50 15.10 24.32
C ASP A 991 59.58 16.02 24.95
N LYS A 992 59.40 17.34 24.84
CA LYS A 992 60.10 18.32 25.70
C LYS A 992 59.43 18.31 27.08
N TYR A 993 59.86 17.41 27.97
CA TYR A 993 59.63 17.60 29.41
C TYR A 993 60.73 18.53 29.97
N MET A 994 60.50 19.84 29.93
CA MET A 994 61.10 20.75 30.92
C MET A 994 60.01 21.03 31.95
N ALA A 995 60.10 20.36 33.10
CA ALA A 995 59.47 20.88 34.30
C ALA A 995 60.06 22.27 34.55
N ALA A 996 59.19 23.24 34.82
CA ALA A 996 59.55 24.60 35.13
C ALA A 996 60.50 24.66 36.33
N GLU A 997 61.78 24.91 36.10
CA GLU A 997 62.59 25.67 37.04
C GLU A 997 62.52 27.15 36.64
N PRO A 998 62.31 28.08 37.59
CA PRO A 998 62.23 29.51 37.28
C PRO A 998 63.63 30.02 36.92
N TRP A 999 63.82 30.43 35.67
CA TRP A 999 65.06 31.04 35.21
C TRP A 999 64.96 32.57 35.26
N ASP A 1000 65.89 33.18 36.00
CA ASP A 1000 66.08 34.63 36.17
C ASP A 1000 66.45 35.31 34.84
N PRO A 1001 65.86 36.46 34.50
CA PRO A 1001 66.13 37.19 33.27
C PRO A 1001 67.39 38.05 33.40
N SER A 1002 68.56 37.44 33.44
CA SER A 1002 69.82 38.15 33.23
C SER A 1002 70.89 37.21 32.71
N HIS A 1003 70.90 36.93 31.40
CA HIS A 1003 72.10 36.80 30.58
C HIS A 1003 71.73 36.45 29.13
N ALA A 1004 72.32 37.19 28.19
CA ALA A 1004 72.40 36.84 26.77
C ALA A 1004 73.91 36.79 26.38
N PRO A 1005 74.27 36.27 25.20
CA PRO A 1005 74.34 34.84 24.88
C PRO A 1005 75.79 34.44 24.54
N ASP A 1006 76.12 33.15 24.49
CA ASP A 1006 77.22 32.69 23.62
C ASP A 1006 77.01 31.25 23.17
N ASN A 1007 76.53 31.13 21.93
CA ASN A 1007 76.39 29.90 21.17
C ASN A 1007 77.67 29.65 20.36
N PHE A 1008 78.34 28.51 20.58
CA PHE A 1008 79.12 27.86 19.50
C PHE A 1008 79.37 26.35 19.69
N ARG A 1009 78.94 25.73 20.80
CA ARG A 1009 79.25 24.31 21.10
C ARG A 1009 78.10 23.30 20.93
N GLU A 1010 76.89 23.74 20.60
CA GLU A 1010 75.72 22.85 20.51
C GLU A 1010 75.41 22.28 19.12
N LEU A 1011 76.15 22.65 18.07
CA LEU A 1011 75.82 22.23 16.69
C LEU A 1011 76.24 20.79 16.30
N VAL A 1012 76.86 20.00 17.20
CA VAL A 1012 77.47 18.70 16.80
C VAL A 1012 76.91 17.47 17.56
N HIS A 1013 75.87 17.60 18.38
CA HIS A 1013 75.22 16.42 18.97
C HIS A 1013 73.70 16.48 18.94
N ILE A 1014 73.11 16.17 17.78
CA ILE A 1014 71.71 15.72 17.70
C ILE A 1014 71.70 14.21 17.98
N LYS A 1015 71.33 13.80 19.19
CA LYS A 1015 70.99 12.40 19.47
C LYS A 1015 69.59 12.11 18.89
N PRO A 1016 69.39 11.03 18.12
CA PRO A 1016 68.07 10.64 17.60
C PRO A 1016 67.17 10.11 18.74
N ASP A 1017 65.86 10.42 18.65
CA ASP A 1017 64.83 10.04 19.63
C ASP A 1017 64.71 8.51 19.79
N GLN A 1018 64.86 8.00 21.02
CA GLN A 1018 64.78 6.55 21.28
C GLN A 1018 63.40 5.94 20.93
N SER A 1019 62.30 6.70 21.03
CA SER A 1019 60.94 6.23 20.73
C SER A 1019 60.65 6.14 19.22
N ASN A 1020 61.08 7.13 18.43
CA ASN A 1020 60.98 7.14 16.97
C ASN A 1020 61.88 6.07 16.35
N VAL A 1021 63.13 5.94 16.83
CA VAL A 1021 64.06 4.89 16.39
C VAL A 1021 63.48 3.49 16.68
N ARG A 1022 62.85 3.29 17.84
CA ARG A 1022 62.18 2.01 18.16
C ARG A 1022 61.02 1.70 17.22
N ARG A 1023 60.19 2.68 16.83
CA ARG A 1023 59.08 2.44 15.87
C ARG A 1023 59.55 2.19 14.44
N MET A 1024 60.62 2.85 14.00
CA MET A 1024 61.27 2.51 12.73
C MET A 1024 61.85 1.09 12.79
N HIS A 1025 62.51 0.72 13.88
CA HIS A 1025 63.02 -0.64 14.09
C HIS A 1025 61.91 -1.69 14.12
N THR A 1026 60.74 -1.35 14.68
CA THR A 1026 59.52 -2.15 14.60
C THR A 1026 59.05 -2.34 13.16
N ALA A 1027 58.97 -1.25 12.37
CA ALA A 1027 58.57 -1.31 10.96
C ALA A 1027 59.53 -2.16 10.12
N VAL A 1028 60.85 -2.02 10.33
CA VAL A 1028 61.89 -2.78 9.63
C VAL A 1028 61.73 -4.27 9.89
N LYS A 1029 61.65 -4.69 11.16
CA LYS A 1029 61.46 -6.11 11.52
C LYS A 1029 60.17 -6.69 10.95
N LEU A 1030 59.07 -5.93 11.02
CA LEU A 1030 57.80 -6.38 10.48
C LEU A 1030 57.88 -6.52 8.95
N ASN A 1031 58.54 -5.58 8.27
CA ASN A 1031 58.75 -5.64 6.83
C ASN A 1031 59.65 -6.82 6.42
N GLU A 1032 60.75 -7.09 7.14
CA GLU A 1032 61.62 -8.24 6.88
C GLU A 1032 60.83 -9.55 6.86
N VAL A 1033 59.93 -9.73 7.82
CA VAL A 1033 59.06 -10.91 7.90
C VAL A 1033 58.07 -10.97 6.74
N ILE A 1034 57.46 -9.83 6.39
CA ILE A 1034 56.50 -9.75 5.28
C ILE A 1034 57.19 -10.07 3.95
N VAL A 1035 58.31 -9.43 3.65
CA VAL A 1035 59.07 -9.60 2.40
C VAL A 1035 59.56 -11.05 2.26
N THR A 1036 60.09 -11.65 3.34
CA THR A 1036 60.57 -13.03 3.33
C THR A 1036 59.50 -14.03 2.86
N ARG A 1037 58.22 -13.77 3.18
CA ARG A 1037 57.10 -14.67 2.87
C ARG A 1037 56.29 -14.26 1.64
N SER A 1038 56.26 -12.97 1.31
CA SER A 1038 55.32 -12.37 0.35
C SER A 1038 55.98 -11.61 -0.80
N HIS A 1039 57.31 -11.67 -1.00
CA HIS A 1039 57.97 -10.99 -2.13
C HIS A 1039 57.45 -11.42 -3.51
N ASP A 1040 57.17 -12.73 -3.70
CA ASP A 1040 56.64 -13.29 -4.95
C ASP A 1040 55.10 -13.17 -5.07
N ALA A 1041 54.42 -12.58 -4.08
CA ALA A 1041 52.98 -12.46 -4.11
C ALA A 1041 52.52 -11.44 -5.16
N ARG A 1042 51.41 -11.74 -5.86
CA ARG A 1042 50.86 -10.83 -6.88
C ARG A 1042 50.19 -9.62 -6.25
N LEU A 1043 49.66 -9.75 -5.05
CA LEU A 1043 49.06 -8.67 -4.28
C LEU A 1043 49.22 -8.95 -2.78
N VAL A 1044 49.70 -7.95 -2.04
CA VAL A 1044 49.79 -8.00 -0.57
C VAL A 1044 48.78 -7.03 0.02
N LEU A 1045 47.87 -7.53 0.86
CA LEU A 1045 46.96 -6.73 1.66
C LEU A 1045 47.48 -6.69 3.09
N LEU A 1046 47.64 -5.51 3.65
CA LEU A 1046 47.92 -5.34 5.08
C LEU A 1046 47.14 -4.15 5.64
N ASN A 1047 46.84 -4.21 6.93
CA ASN A 1047 46.21 -3.09 7.59
C ASN A 1047 47.20 -1.96 7.88
N MET A 1048 46.76 -0.71 7.71
CA MET A 1048 47.57 0.47 8.03
C MET A 1048 47.25 1.01 9.44
N PRO A 1049 48.25 1.48 10.21
CA PRO A 1049 48.04 2.02 11.55
C PRO A 1049 47.42 3.43 11.55
N GLY A 1050 46.96 3.87 12.73
CA GLY A 1050 46.53 5.23 13.07
C GLY A 1050 47.50 6.34 12.66
N PRO A 1051 47.10 7.42 11.95
CA PRO A 1051 47.94 8.61 11.91
C PRO A 1051 48.02 9.20 13.33
N PRO A 1052 49.13 9.89 13.67
CA PRO A 1052 49.25 10.57 14.94
C PRO A 1052 48.17 11.65 15.13
N LYS A 1053 47.77 11.87 16.38
CA LYS A 1053 46.87 12.97 16.77
C LYS A 1053 47.51 14.35 16.57
N ASN A 1054 48.83 14.44 16.74
CA ASN A 1054 49.60 15.66 16.60
C ASN A 1054 50.24 15.73 15.20
N SER A 1055 50.19 16.90 14.56
CA SER A 1055 50.74 17.10 13.21
C SER A 1055 52.27 17.05 13.13
N GLU A 1056 52.98 17.19 14.26
CA GLU A 1056 54.45 17.10 14.30
C GLU A 1056 54.98 15.68 14.02
N GLY A 1057 54.13 14.65 14.10
CA GLY A 1057 54.50 13.26 13.81
C GLY A 1057 54.18 12.80 12.39
N ASP A 1058 53.70 13.68 11.51
CA ASP A 1058 53.15 13.27 10.20
C ASP A 1058 54.23 12.72 9.26
N GLU A 1059 55.45 13.26 9.33
CA GLU A 1059 56.60 12.79 8.56
C GLU A 1059 57.05 11.41 9.03
N ASN A 1060 57.15 11.20 10.35
CA ASN A 1060 57.47 9.90 10.95
C ASN A 1060 56.45 8.82 10.56
N TYR A 1061 55.18 9.19 10.41
CA TYR A 1061 54.14 8.28 9.96
C TYR A 1061 54.28 7.91 8.48
N MET A 1062 54.61 8.85 7.61
CA MET A 1062 54.90 8.57 6.20
C MET A 1062 56.14 7.68 6.04
N GLU A 1063 57.21 7.97 6.79
CA GLU A 1063 58.41 7.13 6.82
C GLU A 1063 58.11 5.71 7.31
N PHE A 1064 57.30 5.57 8.36
CA PHE A 1064 56.86 4.27 8.87
C PHE A 1064 56.14 3.44 7.78
N LEU A 1065 55.21 4.05 7.05
CA LEU A 1065 54.47 3.37 5.98
C LEU A 1065 55.36 2.99 4.80
N GLU A 1066 56.34 3.84 4.46
CA GLU A 1066 57.28 3.58 3.37
C GLU A 1066 58.17 2.37 3.70
N VAL A 1067 58.78 2.36 4.89
CA VAL A 1067 59.62 1.25 5.39
C VAL A 1067 58.82 -0.04 5.54
N LEU A 1068 57.57 0.03 6.01
CA LEU A 1068 56.71 -1.15 6.17
C LEU A 1068 56.38 -1.84 4.84
N THR A 1069 56.41 -1.12 3.73
CA THR A 1069 55.97 -1.60 2.41
C THR A 1069 57.11 -1.64 1.40
N GLU A 1070 58.34 -1.55 1.87
CA GLU A 1070 59.55 -1.58 1.04
C GLU A 1070 59.85 -2.99 0.56
N GLY A 1071 60.20 -3.14 -0.73
CA GLY A 1071 60.48 -4.44 -1.34
C GLY A 1071 59.25 -5.21 -1.85
N LEU A 1072 58.05 -4.64 -1.78
CA LEU A 1072 56.80 -5.25 -2.27
C LEU A 1072 56.32 -4.58 -3.56
N GLU A 1073 55.97 -5.38 -4.57
CA GLU A 1073 55.59 -4.87 -5.90
C GLU A 1073 54.20 -4.20 -5.88
N ARG A 1074 53.17 -4.89 -5.40
CA ARG A 1074 51.78 -4.41 -5.35
C ARG A 1074 51.22 -4.55 -3.93
N VAL A 1075 50.93 -3.41 -3.32
CA VAL A 1075 50.41 -3.35 -1.95
C VAL A 1075 49.06 -2.64 -1.92
N LEU A 1076 48.12 -3.18 -1.16
CA LEU A 1076 46.87 -2.52 -0.82
C LEU A 1076 46.81 -2.33 0.70
N LEU A 1077 47.01 -1.10 1.14
CA LEU A 1077 46.84 -0.71 2.54
C LEU A 1077 45.36 -0.55 2.84
N VAL A 1078 44.89 -1.21 3.89
CA VAL A 1078 43.47 -1.26 4.25
C VAL A 1078 43.28 -0.71 5.66
N ARG A 1079 42.20 0.05 5.89
CA ARG A 1079 41.82 0.48 7.24
C ARG A 1079 40.31 0.57 7.40
N GLY A 1080 39.79 0.01 8.48
CA GLY A 1080 38.38 0.09 8.85
C GLY A 1080 37.99 1.44 9.45
N GLY A 1081 36.73 1.82 9.26
CA GLY A 1081 36.08 2.94 9.94
C GLY A 1081 35.61 2.60 11.36
N GLY A 1082 35.67 1.33 11.77
CA GLY A 1082 35.36 0.83 13.11
C GLY A 1082 33.93 0.32 13.30
N ARG A 1083 33.12 0.32 12.23
CA ARG A 1083 31.70 -0.06 12.25
C ARG A 1083 31.37 -1.26 11.34
N GLU A 1084 32.38 -1.86 10.74
CA GLU A 1084 32.24 -2.91 9.73
C GLU A 1084 32.01 -4.29 10.39
N VAL A 1085 30.79 -4.80 10.25
CA VAL A 1085 30.43 -6.17 10.63
C VAL A 1085 30.11 -6.96 9.37
N ILE A 1086 30.74 -8.13 9.23
CA ILE A 1086 30.59 -9.01 8.07
C ILE A 1086 30.25 -10.41 8.59
N THR A 1087 29.02 -10.85 8.35
CA THR A 1087 28.53 -12.18 8.75
C THR A 1087 28.33 -13.11 7.55
N ILE A 1088 28.20 -12.56 6.34
CA ILE A 1088 28.02 -13.30 5.09
C ILE A 1088 29.05 -12.86 4.03
N TYR A 1089 29.89 -13.81 3.64
CA TYR A 1089 30.86 -13.69 2.54
C TYR A 1089 30.21 -14.31 1.29
N SER A 1090 29.74 -13.47 0.36
CA SER A 1090 29.11 -13.85 -0.92
C SER A 1090 29.53 -12.92 -2.03
#